data_AF-A0A7W1TPE4-F1
#
_entry.id   AF-A0A7W1TPE4-F1
#
_cell.length_a   1.000
_cell.length_b   1.000
_cell.length_c   1.000
_cell.angle_alpha   90.00
_cell.angle_beta   90.00
_cell.angle_gamma   90.00
#
_symmetry.space_group_name_H-M   'P 1'
#
loop_
_entity.id
_entity.type
_entity.pdbx_description
1 polymer ?
#
loop_
_entity_poly.entity_id
_entity_poly.type
_entity_poly.pdbx_seq_one_letter_code
_entity_poly.pdbx_strand_id
1 'polypeptide(L)'
;MPLPQTAERAYRRYAAALYHSALLRDPNPQRAGEAVIAAFRAIRWDDTTLDDQIEARLVASLPPRPRIRSGRVRPFAGLPPAFWELPPPTRLALGLRLMRGMATAHIAQALHLTLAETQNLVVDGLRALHGDVDALPEACRRCRAARLDDPAAERTHLLTCQACQATLPSWERLEQSLAEQLSRVVGSLPLPPVVDTALLAALASSGEVERQRPWQRPVVVQVGLIGIILLGLLTLVWPSRSATAPGRVTTAPTPAAIIDTARKAYTSVPTVAGILHRRWAIMLGQPQLNFQAEEWVDPQQPAHHRMQLMAGQTPMEWEMGDGQEYLTYMSGVAFSFCGGPPNGVQSHTGERNRWSMAAAEQSVMRTARWQHGAWATGLHYLDLAATADTIRSLGLSGSGSDTTLTITAAGHTISGTLLLRFDPLSHALREVRELRSNNGQTEERVPWRLLGSETIPESTALEHGLLITYPADTSPPLVDRSLPVVDRGCPLVGTDQAQSLPRLLTTPATGPLIGLPQLPPGLDHALIIGPGNPTIDDVVSSGAQLDFTNLESVYVGPAKRLVLLGEVIPPDSDQFVIAGPWRVHFLPQVLPTVMSAVLEPETVPNAATATNGTSANFTHIIAEGWTQSELLPVLATLRPLHIKDWMAAQEHFYEPLPLPPVLAAHAQALFGAVQIHPGQIHHQVIRETTRQAPFFATLPDPYHAPPQSWPSLRRAETWIEYGPDEAEHRALHIVNDMTGHVLTASWYDDQSWHSYDALTGSMISEQRQPGMLEPKLEAAVFAGTLNWHWTTRPDGSLQAEHAEDLASYATRSAGNTLGQSAPSIDNWTDDLSTTIGLARKSFDAQGNLVRQEILTNGGVTIGAAGGDVTLPITTVPISITINSQTVERNEWLPANAATIFDWSPPPGTREA
;
A
#
# COMPACT_ATOMS: atom_id res chain seq x y z
N MET A 1 -47.63 -22.73 34.74
CA MET A 1 -47.68 -22.59 33.26
C MET A 1 -46.36 -21.97 32.80
N PRO A 2 -45.87 -22.31 31.58
CA PRO A 2 -44.70 -21.62 31.01
C PRO A 2 -45.04 -20.14 30.73
N LEU A 3 -44.07 -19.25 30.93
CA LEU A 3 -44.19 -17.82 30.61
C LEU A 3 -44.39 -17.63 29.09
N PRO A 4 -45.06 -16.55 28.63
CA PRO A 4 -44.99 -16.16 27.23
C PRO A 4 -43.52 -16.05 26.81
N GLN A 5 -43.11 -16.70 25.71
CA GLN A 5 -41.70 -16.76 25.29
C GLN A 5 -41.08 -15.36 25.17
N THR A 6 -41.87 -14.37 24.73
CA THR A 6 -41.47 -12.96 24.66
C THR A 6 -41.17 -12.36 26.03
N ALA A 7 -42.02 -12.61 27.03
CA ALA A 7 -41.83 -12.13 28.40
C ALA A 7 -40.59 -12.76 29.05
N GLU A 8 -40.37 -14.05 28.83
CA GLU A 8 -39.19 -14.76 29.35
C GLU A 8 -37.89 -14.23 28.73
N ARG A 9 -37.87 -14.03 27.40
CA ARG A 9 -36.73 -13.43 26.70
C ARG A 9 -36.47 -12.00 27.18
N ALA A 10 -37.51 -11.19 27.36
CA ALA A 10 -37.38 -9.83 27.86
C ALA A 10 -36.86 -9.79 29.30
N TYR A 11 -37.37 -10.66 30.18
CA TYR A 11 -36.91 -10.78 31.56
C TYR A 11 -35.42 -11.13 31.61
N ARG A 12 -34.98 -12.18 30.91
CA ARG A 12 -33.57 -12.61 30.90
C ARG A 12 -32.63 -11.52 30.38
N ARG A 13 -33.11 -10.70 29.43
CA ARG A 13 -32.31 -9.67 28.76
C ARG A 13 -32.30 -8.32 29.49
N TYR A 14 -33.41 -7.90 30.08
CA TYR A 14 -33.61 -6.52 30.54
C TYR A 14 -33.89 -6.35 32.03
N ALA A 15 -34.16 -7.42 32.81
CA ALA A 15 -34.56 -7.26 34.21
C ALA A 15 -33.47 -6.59 35.07
N ALA A 16 -32.22 -7.04 34.95
CA ALA A 16 -31.09 -6.43 35.67
C ALA A 16 -30.84 -4.98 35.20
N ALA A 17 -30.87 -4.74 33.88
CA ALA A 17 -30.67 -3.41 33.32
C ALA A 17 -31.75 -2.41 33.76
N LEU A 18 -33.01 -2.84 33.80
CA LEU A 18 -34.12 -2.01 34.27
C LEU A 18 -34.01 -1.72 35.76
N TYR A 19 -33.50 -2.67 36.55
CA TYR A 19 -33.21 -2.47 37.96
C TYR A 19 -32.10 -1.44 38.19
N HIS A 20 -31.03 -1.48 37.39
CA HIS A 20 -29.98 -0.45 37.42
C HIS A 20 -30.53 0.94 37.09
N SER A 21 -31.37 1.05 36.04
CA SER A 21 -32.07 2.29 35.69
C SER A 21 -32.99 2.78 36.82
N ALA A 22 -33.71 1.88 37.48
CA ALA A 22 -34.56 2.20 38.62
C ALA A 22 -33.75 2.70 39.84
N LEU A 23 -32.56 2.15 40.09
CA LEU A 23 -31.65 2.60 41.15
C LEU A 23 -31.09 4.00 40.93
N LEU A 24 -30.81 4.37 39.67
CA LEU A 24 -30.38 5.73 39.33
C LEU A 24 -31.48 6.76 39.58
N ARG A 25 -32.74 6.35 39.42
CA ARG A 25 -33.92 7.18 39.71
C ARG A 25 -34.20 7.27 41.21
N ASP A 26 -34.20 6.15 41.93
CA ASP A 26 -34.32 6.07 43.39
C ASP A 26 -33.25 5.12 43.98
N PRO A 27 -32.29 5.64 44.79
CA PRO A 27 -31.20 4.82 45.31
C PRO A 27 -31.63 3.78 46.35
N ASN A 28 -32.91 3.70 46.73
CA ASN A 28 -33.41 2.65 47.62
C ASN A 28 -33.65 1.35 46.83
N PRO A 29 -32.90 0.26 47.11
CA PRO A 29 -33.00 -1.02 46.39
C PRO A 29 -34.40 -1.62 46.38
N GLN A 30 -35.14 -1.51 47.49
CA GLN A 30 -36.48 -2.07 47.60
C GLN A 30 -37.45 -1.36 46.67
N ARG A 31 -37.44 -0.01 46.67
CA ARG A 31 -38.31 0.79 45.79
C ARG A 31 -37.93 0.64 44.32
N ALA A 32 -36.63 0.52 44.02
CA ALA A 32 -36.18 0.22 42.67
C ALA A 32 -36.70 -1.15 42.20
N GLY A 33 -36.64 -2.17 43.05
CA GLY A 33 -37.21 -3.49 42.77
C GLY A 33 -38.72 -3.47 42.54
N GLU A 34 -39.47 -2.78 43.40
CA GLU A 34 -40.93 -2.60 43.24
C GLU A 34 -41.28 -1.88 41.93
N ALA A 35 -40.48 -0.87 41.54
CA ALA A 35 -40.65 -0.15 40.28
C ALA A 35 -40.41 -1.04 39.05
N VAL A 36 -39.39 -1.91 39.09
CA VAL A 36 -39.12 -2.89 38.02
C VAL A 36 -40.28 -3.86 37.84
N ILE A 37 -40.80 -4.40 38.95
CA ILE A 37 -41.95 -5.31 38.92
C ILE A 37 -43.18 -4.62 38.34
N ALA A 38 -43.43 -3.37 38.73
CA ALA A 38 -44.53 -2.58 38.18
C ALA A 38 -44.36 -2.31 36.67
N ALA A 39 -43.15 -1.97 36.21
CA ALA A 39 -42.87 -1.71 34.80
C ALA A 39 -43.08 -2.96 33.92
N PHE A 40 -42.61 -4.13 34.36
CA PHE A 40 -42.83 -5.38 33.62
C PHE A 40 -44.31 -5.80 33.59
N ARG A 41 -45.10 -5.44 34.62
CA ARG A 41 -46.56 -5.65 34.65
C ARG A 41 -47.32 -4.70 33.72
N ALA A 42 -46.78 -3.51 33.48
CA ALA A 42 -47.43 -2.52 32.63
C ALA A 42 -47.37 -2.89 31.13
N ILE A 43 -46.45 -3.77 30.73
CA ILE A 43 -46.30 -4.22 29.33
C ILE A 43 -47.17 -5.45 29.07
N ARG A 44 -47.95 -5.39 27.98
CA ARG A 44 -48.70 -6.53 27.42
C ARG A 44 -47.79 -7.37 26.53
N TRP A 45 -47.17 -8.39 27.11
CA TRP A 45 -46.14 -9.19 26.43
C TRP A 45 -46.62 -10.03 25.25
N ASP A 46 -47.92 -10.32 25.17
CA ASP A 46 -48.50 -11.10 24.07
C ASP A 46 -48.49 -10.35 22.73
N ASP A 47 -48.55 -9.01 22.79
CA ASP A 47 -48.62 -8.13 21.62
C ASP A 47 -47.30 -7.35 21.39
N THR A 48 -46.27 -7.63 22.19
CA THR A 48 -45.03 -6.83 22.22
C THR A 48 -43.94 -7.44 21.35
N THR A 49 -43.32 -6.64 20.48
CA THR A 49 -42.10 -7.01 19.74
C THR A 49 -40.84 -6.65 20.54
N LEU A 50 -39.84 -7.55 20.53
CA LEU A 50 -38.51 -7.29 21.13
C LEU A 50 -37.60 -6.57 20.13
N ASP A 51 -37.97 -5.33 19.80
CA ASP A 51 -37.15 -4.42 18.99
C ASP A 51 -36.10 -3.69 19.85
N ASP A 52 -35.36 -2.78 19.23
CA ASP A 52 -34.36 -1.91 19.87
C ASP A 52 -34.97 -0.86 20.83
N GLN A 53 -36.29 -0.62 20.75
CA GLN A 53 -37.02 0.34 21.59
C GLN A 53 -37.58 -0.28 22.87
N ILE A 54 -37.62 -1.62 23.00
CA ILE A 54 -38.24 -2.27 24.16
C ILE A 54 -37.63 -1.83 25.50
N GLU A 55 -36.32 -1.58 25.55
CA GLU A 55 -35.64 -1.09 26.76
C GLU A 55 -36.12 0.32 27.12
N ALA A 56 -36.26 1.22 26.14
CA ALA A 56 -36.81 2.56 26.35
C ALA A 56 -38.26 2.51 26.83
N ARG A 57 -39.10 1.62 26.25
CA ARG A 57 -40.49 1.40 26.68
C ARG A 57 -40.59 0.84 28.10
N LEU A 58 -39.70 -0.07 28.49
CA LEU A 58 -39.61 -0.58 29.86
C LEU A 58 -39.23 0.52 30.86
N VAL A 59 -38.27 1.37 30.51
CA VAL A 59 -37.86 2.50 31.37
C VAL A 59 -38.98 3.54 31.49
N ALA A 60 -39.68 3.86 30.40
CA ALA A 60 -40.86 4.73 30.40
C ALA A 60 -41.98 4.20 31.30
N SER A 61 -42.09 2.87 31.41
CA SER A 61 -43.08 2.20 32.25
C SER A 61 -42.75 2.21 33.75
N LEU A 62 -41.59 2.74 34.16
CA LEU A 62 -41.24 2.86 35.59
C LEU A 62 -42.16 3.88 36.29
N PRO A 63 -42.83 3.49 37.39
CA PRO A 63 -43.82 4.34 38.05
C PRO A 63 -43.24 5.66 38.55
N PRO A 64 -44.00 6.78 38.54
CA PRO A 64 -43.60 8.08 39.08
C PRO A 64 -43.07 7.94 40.51
N ARG A 65 -41.99 8.64 40.84
CA ARG A 65 -41.44 8.59 42.19
C ARG A 65 -42.47 9.19 43.17
N PRO A 66 -42.89 8.48 44.22
CA PRO A 66 -43.82 9.05 45.19
C PRO A 66 -43.17 10.26 45.87
N ARG A 67 -43.92 11.37 45.96
CA ARG A 67 -43.48 12.62 46.62
C ARG A 67 -43.43 12.42 48.14
N ILE A 68 -42.48 11.63 48.62
CA ILE A 68 -42.25 11.42 50.06
C ILE A 68 -41.17 12.42 50.50
N ARG A 69 -41.38 13.11 51.63
CA ARG A 69 -40.37 13.94 52.29
C ARG A 69 -39.10 13.09 52.49
N SER A 70 -38.05 13.44 51.77
CA SER A 70 -36.80 12.69 51.70
C SER A 70 -36.14 12.59 53.08
N GLY A 71 -36.26 11.44 53.73
CA GLY A 71 -35.19 10.99 54.63
C GLY A 71 -33.89 10.91 53.82
N ARG A 72 -32.75 11.26 54.42
CA ARG A 72 -31.41 11.20 53.80
C ARG A 72 -31.19 9.79 53.23
N VAL A 73 -31.43 9.61 51.94
CA VAL A 73 -31.11 8.36 51.26
C VAL A 73 -29.60 8.28 51.17
N ARG A 74 -29.00 7.19 51.65
CA ARG A 74 -27.55 7.00 51.60
C ARG A 74 -27.14 6.80 50.13
N PRO A 75 -26.30 7.66 49.56
CA PRO A 75 -25.76 7.46 48.22
C PRO A 75 -24.91 6.18 48.17
N PHE A 76 -24.81 5.54 47.01
CA PHE A 76 -23.88 4.43 46.81
C PHE A 76 -22.44 4.96 46.89
N ALA A 77 -21.58 4.27 47.64
CA ALA A 77 -20.16 4.60 47.72
C ALA A 77 -19.50 4.37 46.35
N GLY A 78 -18.71 5.33 45.88
CA GLY A 78 -17.95 5.23 44.62
C GLY A 78 -18.45 6.10 43.46
N LEU A 79 -19.62 6.75 43.59
CA LEU A 79 -20.06 7.81 42.68
C LEU A 79 -19.85 9.20 43.32
N PRO A 80 -19.58 10.27 42.55
CA PRO A 80 -19.34 11.60 43.10
C PRO A 80 -20.59 12.09 43.85
N PRO A 81 -20.45 12.76 45.00
CA PRO A 81 -21.60 13.32 45.72
C PRO A 81 -22.48 14.21 44.84
N ALA A 82 -21.85 15.05 44.00
CA ALA A 82 -22.51 15.90 43.01
C ALA A 82 -23.41 15.13 42.04
N PHE A 83 -23.09 13.86 41.72
CA PHE A 83 -23.96 13.01 40.90
C PHE A 83 -25.31 12.80 41.57
N TRP A 84 -25.35 12.55 42.88
CA TRP A 84 -26.59 12.30 43.61
C TRP A 84 -27.42 13.56 43.89
N GLU A 85 -26.80 14.74 43.75
CA GLU A 85 -27.47 16.04 43.84
C GLU A 85 -28.23 16.38 42.54
N LEU A 86 -27.89 15.72 41.42
CA LEU A 86 -28.60 15.90 40.16
C LEU A 86 -30.07 15.46 40.25
N PRO A 87 -30.97 16.13 39.52
CA PRO A 87 -32.37 15.69 39.40
C PRO A 87 -32.46 14.22 38.96
N PRO A 88 -33.40 13.43 39.50
CA PRO A 88 -33.63 12.05 39.07
C PRO A 88 -33.69 11.84 37.54
N PRO A 89 -34.39 12.68 36.73
CA PRO A 89 -34.39 12.50 35.28
C PRO A 89 -33.00 12.68 34.67
N THR A 90 -32.19 13.62 35.16
CA THR A 90 -30.80 13.83 34.71
C THR A 90 -29.91 12.64 35.06
N ARG A 91 -30.00 12.10 36.28
CA ARG A 91 -29.24 10.90 36.69
C ARG A 91 -29.60 9.69 35.83
N LEU A 92 -30.89 9.51 35.56
CA LEU A 92 -31.38 8.45 34.69
C LEU A 92 -30.89 8.64 33.25
N ALA A 93 -30.99 9.84 32.68
CA ALA A 93 -30.50 10.15 31.33
C ALA A 93 -29.00 9.86 31.17
N LEU A 94 -28.19 10.31 32.14
CA LEU A 94 -26.75 10.04 32.16
C LEU A 94 -26.46 8.54 32.27
N GLY A 95 -27.21 7.81 33.09
CA GLY A 95 -27.10 6.36 33.17
C GLY A 95 -27.44 5.64 31.86
N LEU A 96 -28.56 5.99 31.25
CA LEU A 96 -28.97 5.42 29.98
C LEU A 96 -27.95 5.73 28.88
N ARG A 97 -27.36 6.93 28.86
CA ARG A 97 -26.32 7.29 27.89
C ARG A 97 -25.00 6.58 28.16
N LEU A 98 -24.46 6.69 29.37
CA LEU A 98 -23.08 6.32 29.69
C LEU A 98 -22.91 4.85 30.10
N MET A 99 -23.91 4.25 30.75
CA MET A 99 -23.86 2.85 31.18
C MET A 99 -24.55 1.92 30.18
N ARG A 100 -25.58 2.40 29.48
CA ARG A 100 -26.37 1.58 28.54
C ARG A 100 -26.09 1.87 27.06
N GLY A 101 -25.35 2.93 26.74
CA GLY A 101 -25.07 3.32 25.35
C GLY A 101 -26.33 3.72 24.56
N MET A 102 -27.42 4.09 25.25
CA MET A 102 -28.70 4.38 24.60
C MET A 102 -28.63 5.69 23.80
N ALA A 103 -29.13 5.66 22.57
CA ALA A 103 -29.23 6.85 21.70
C ALA A 103 -30.14 7.91 22.31
N THR A 104 -29.85 9.20 22.10
CA THR A 104 -30.58 10.30 22.76
C THR A 104 -32.07 10.31 22.39
N ALA A 105 -32.44 9.89 21.19
CA ALA A 105 -33.83 9.72 20.77
C ALA A 105 -34.59 8.66 21.61
N HIS A 106 -33.93 7.55 21.95
CA HIS A 106 -34.51 6.51 22.82
C HIS A 106 -34.55 6.97 24.28
N ILE A 107 -33.56 7.76 24.74
CA ILE A 107 -33.61 8.39 26.07
C ILE A 107 -34.80 9.37 26.14
N ALA A 108 -35.04 10.15 25.08
CA ALA A 108 -36.16 11.08 25.00
C ALA A 108 -37.50 10.35 25.10
N GLN A 109 -37.65 9.23 24.39
CA GLN A 109 -38.81 8.33 24.51
C GLN A 109 -38.94 7.77 25.94
N ALA A 110 -37.84 7.31 26.54
CA ALA A 110 -37.82 6.72 27.88
C ALA A 110 -38.20 7.72 28.99
N LEU A 111 -37.91 9.00 28.79
CA LEU A 111 -38.16 10.07 29.76
C LEU A 111 -39.43 10.89 29.46
N HIS A 112 -40.11 10.62 28.34
CA HIS A 112 -41.21 11.43 27.82
C HIS A 112 -40.82 12.91 27.62
N LEU A 113 -39.64 13.14 27.05
CA LEU A 113 -39.11 14.47 26.71
C LEU A 113 -38.93 14.59 25.19
N THR A 114 -38.82 15.82 24.69
CA THR A 114 -38.35 16.04 23.30
C THR A 114 -36.86 15.72 23.18
N LEU A 115 -36.39 15.50 21.94
CA LEU A 115 -34.97 15.26 21.67
C LEU A 115 -34.10 16.42 22.19
N ALA A 116 -34.50 17.66 21.91
CA ALA A 116 -33.77 18.86 22.33
C ALA A 116 -33.74 19.02 23.85
N GLU A 117 -34.85 18.77 24.55
CA GLU A 117 -34.88 18.76 26.02
C GLU A 117 -33.96 17.70 26.60
N THR A 118 -33.90 16.52 25.97
CA THR A 118 -33.05 15.41 26.42
C THR A 118 -31.57 15.71 26.19
N GLN A 119 -31.21 16.27 25.03
CA GLN A 119 -29.84 16.73 24.75
C GLN A 119 -29.40 17.76 25.79
N ASN A 120 -30.23 18.78 26.05
CA ASN A 120 -29.95 19.80 27.06
C ASN A 120 -29.83 19.19 28.47
N LEU A 121 -30.71 18.27 28.83
CA LEU A 121 -30.68 17.58 30.11
C LEU A 121 -29.36 16.82 30.33
N VAL A 122 -28.85 16.14 29.31
CA VAL A 122 -27.58 15.39 29.36
C VAL A 122 -26.39 16.36 29.43
N VAL A 123 -26.35 17.37 28.56
CA VAL A 123 -25.28 18.39 28.55
C VAL A 123 -25.23 19.15 29.88
N ASP A 124 -26.37 19.61 30.39
CA ASP A 124 -26.44 20.33 31.66
C ASP A 124 -26.03 19.44 32.84
N GLY A 125 -26.38 18.15 32.80
CA GLY A 125 -25.97 17.17 33.80
C GLY A 125 -24.46 16.96 33.84
N LEU A 126 -23.83 16.75 32.68
CA LEU A 126 -22.37 16.62 32.59
C LEU A 126 -21.65 17.92 32.99
N ARG A 127 -22.18 19.08 32.60
CA ARG A 127 -21.65 20.38 33.02
C ARG A 127 -21.69 20.53 34.54
N ALA A 128 -22.81 20.19 35.18
CA ALA A 128 -22.94 20.29 36.63
C ALA A 128 -21.96 19.38 37.38
N LEU A 129 -21.52 18.27 36.77
CA LEU A 129 -20.51 17.37 37.34
C LEU A 129 -19.07 17.80 37.07
N HIS A 130 -18.85 18.57 36.01
CA HIS A 130 -17.53 19.08 35.63
C HIS A 130 -17.03 20.18 36.58
N GLY A 131 -17.95 20.98 37.14
CA GLY A 131 -17.65 21.97 38.19
C GLY A 131 -17.32 23.38 37.69
N ASP A 132 -17.25 23.61 36.38
CA ASP A 132 -17.11 24.95 35.78
C ASP A 132 -18.48 25.65 35.67
N VAL A 133 -18.68 26.71 36.46
CA VAL A 133 -19.94 27.49 36.52
C VAL A 133 -19.93 28.68 35.55
N ASP A 134 -19.02 28.69 34.56
CA ASP A 134 -19.11 29.62 33.44
C ASP A 134 -20.07 29.08 32.37
N ALA A 135 -21.04 29.90 31.98
CA ALA A 135 -22.00 29.55 30.95
C ALA A 135 -21.28 29.34 29.62
N LEU A 136 -21.08 28.07 29.22
CA LEU A 136 -20.69 27.71 27.85
C LEU A 136 -21.53 28.58 26.88
N PRO A 137 -20.89 29.32 25.95
CA PRO A 137 -21.61 30.08 24.94
C PRO A 137 -22.63 29.19 24.25
N GLU A 138 -23.78 29.75 23.88
CA GLU A 138 -24.89 28.98 23.31
C GLU A 138 -24.48 28.18 22.05
N ALA A 139 -23.50 28.67 21.28
CA ALA A 139 -22.90 27.95 20.18
C ALA A 139 -22.13 26.69 20.63
N CYS A 140 -21.31 26.80 21.68
CA CYS A 140 -20.62 25.65 22.29
C CYS A 140 -21.62 24.65 22.89
N ARG A 141 -22.70 25.13 23.52
CA ARG A 141 -23.76 24.26 24.06
C ARG A 141 -24.46 23.46 22.95
N ARG A 142 -24.86 24.12 21.87
CA ARG A 142 -25.46 23.46 20.69
C ARG A 142 -24.50 22.47 20.04
N CYS A 143 -23.22 22.81 19.95
CA CYS A 143 -22.18 21.92 19.47
C CYS A 143 -22.07 20.65 20.34
N ARG A 144 -22.02 20.79 21.66
CA ARG A 144 -22.00 19.66 22.60
C ARG A 144 -23.27 18.81 22.54
N ALA A 145 -24.44 19.45 22.40
CA ALA A 145 -25.71 18.76 22.22
C ALA A 145 -25.73 17.94 20.92
N ALA A 146 -25.25 18.50 19.80
CA ALA A 146 -25.15 17.80 18.53
C ALA A 146 -24.17 16.61 18.59
N ARG A 147 -23.04 16.77 19.31
CA ARG A 147 -22.06 15.71 19.54
C ARG A 147 -22.65 14.47 20.22
N LEU A 148 -23.70 14.62 21.03
CA LEU A 148 -24.33 13.48 21.70
C LEU A 148 -24.89 12.46 20.71
N ASP A 149 -25.32 12.92 19.53
CA ASP A 149 -25.92 12.09 18.48
C ASP A 149 -24.97 11.86 17.30
N ASP A 150 -24.12 12.84 16.98
CA ASP A 150 -23.11 12.78 15.93
C ASP A 150 -21.76 13.34 16.41
N PRO A 151 -20.77 12.49 16.76
CA PRO A 151 -19.45 12.94 17.18
C PRO A 151 -18.73 13.84 16.16
N ALA A 152 -19.10 13.80 14.87
CA ALA A 152 -18.51 14.64 13.83
C ALA A 152 -19.16 16.04 13.73
N ALA A 153 -20.35 16.23 14.30
CA ALA A 153 -21.09 17.50 14.23
C ALA A 153 -20.35 18.68 14.87
N GLU A 154 -19.36 18.42 15.72
CA GLU A 154 -18.54 19.45 16.33
C GLU A 154 -17.35 19.91 15.49
N ARG A 155 -16.96 19.22 14.40
CA ARG A 155 -15.73 19.49 13.63
C ARG A 155 -15.61 20.94 13.20
N THR A 156 -16.65 21.50 12.57
CA THR A 156 -16.66 22.90 12.09
C THR A 156 -16.55 23.91 13.24
N HIS A 157 -17.15 23.60 14.40
CA HIS A 157 -17.10 24.49 15.56
C HIS A 157 -15.77 24.37 16.31
N LEU A 158 -15.20 23.16 16.41
CA LEU A 158 -13.89 22.94 17.01
C LEU A 158 -12.79 23.62 16.23
N LEU A 159 -12.86 23.73 14.89
CA LEU A 159 -11.88 24.48 14.09
C LEU A 159 -11.84 25.98 14.44
N THR A 160 -12.93 26.53 14.99
CA THR A 160 -13.10 27.98 15.17
C THR A 160 -13.20 28.43 16.64
N CYS A 161 -13.53 27.53 17.57
CA CYS A 161 -13.76 27.87 18.97
C CYS A 161 -12.69 27.30 19.92
N GLN A 162 -11.73 28.14 20.31
CA GLN A 162 -10.62 27.79 21.20
C GLN A 162 -11.09 27.33 22.60
N ALA A 163 -12.19 27.88 23.13
CA ALA A 163 -12.75 27.45 24.41
C ALA A 163 -13.30 26.01 24.37
N CYS A 164 -13.97 25.65 23.26
CA CYS A 164 -14.46 24.29 23.04
C CYS A 164 -13.29 23.29 22.80
N GLN A 165 -12.22 23.71 22.12
CA GLN A 165 -10.98 22.92 21.99
C GLN A 165 -10.32 22.64 23.35
N ALA A 166 -10.16 23.66 24.19
CA ALA A 166 -9.47 23.53 25.48
C ALA A 166 -10.25 22.67 26.51
N THR A 167 -11.58 22.74 26.49
CA THR A 167 -12.45 22.02 27.44
C THR A 167 -12.80 20.61 26.99
N LEU A 168 -12.60 20.26 25.72
CA LEU A 168 -12.99 18.97 25.18
C LEU A 168 -12.30 17.77 25.87
N PRO A 169 -10.96 17.77 26.06
CA PRO A 169 -10.29 16.63 26.70
C PRO A 169 -10.68 16.42 28.16
N SER A 170 -11.07 17.48 28.89
CA SER A 170 -11.53 17.35 30.29
C SER A 170 -12.97 16.84 30.35
N TRP A 171 -13.83 17.27 29.43
CA TRP A 171 -15.18 16.75 29.28
C TRP A 171 -15.20 15.25 28.97
N GLU A 172 -14.37 14.82 28.02
CA GLU A 172 -14.25 13.40 27.63
C GLU A 172 -13.76 12.52 28.79
N ARG A 173 -12.77 13.01 29.56
CA ARG A 173 -12.30 12.33 30.77
C ARG A 173 -13.39 12.22 31.82
N LEU A 174 -14.24 13.23 31.98
CA LEU A 174 -15.37 13.20 32.89
C LEU A 174 -16.40 12.16 32.45
N GLU A 175 -16.81 12.17 31.18
CA GLU A 175 -17.75 11.20 30.63
C GLU A 175 -17.24 9.76 30.82
N GLN A 176 -15.98 9.51 30.45
CA GLN A 176 -15.37 8.19 30.61
C GLN A 176 -15.28 7.76 32.08
N SER A 177 -14.76 8.63 32.95
CA SER A 177 -14.65 8.35 34.38
C SER A 177 -16.02 8.07 35.01
N LEU A 178 -17.05 8.81 34.60
CA LEU A 178 -18.41 8.62 35.10
C LEU A 178 -19.02 7.32 34.57
N ALA A 179 -18.81 6.97 33.29
CA ALA A 179 -19.26 5.71 32.70
C ALA A 179 -18.65 4.50 33.41
N GLU A 180 -17.35 4.54 33.70
CA GLU A 180 -16.63 3.50 34.44
C GLU A 180 -17.14 3.37 35.89
N GLN A 181 -17.35 4.50 36.57
CA GLN A 181 -17.90 4.51 37.94
C GLN A 181 -19.33 3.99 37.99
N LEU A 182 -20.20 4.40 37.06
CA LEU A 182 -21.58 3.93 36.96
C LEU A 182 -21.63 2.41 36.71
N SER A 183 -20.83 1.92 35.77
CA SER A 183 -20.76 0.50 35.43
C SER A 183 -20.24 -0.32 36.62
N ARG A 184 -19.23 0.19 37.34
CA ARG A 184 -18.63 -0.48 38.50
C ARG A 184 -19.52 -0.46 39.74
N VAL A 185 -20.25 0.63 40.00
CA VAL A 185 -21.03 0.81 41.24
C VAL A 185 -22.45 0.31 41.09
N VAL A 186 -23.10 0.63 39.96
CA VAL A 186 -24.51 0.30 39.72
C VAL A 186 -24.62 -0.92 38.81
N GLY A 187 -23.85 -0.96 37.71
CA GLY A 187 -23.90 -2.05 36.74
C GLY A 187 -23.50 -3.42 37.29
N SER A 188 -22.68 -3.47 38.35
CA SER A 188 -22.28 -4.71 39.02
C SER A 188 -23.26 -5.20 40.09
N LEU A 189 -24.31 -4.44 40.41
CA LEU A 189 -25.28 -4.85 41.43
C LEU A 189 -26.18 -5.96 40.88
N PRO A 190 -26.22 -7.15 41.49
CA PRO A 190 -27.12 -8.19 41.05
C PRO A 190 -28.58 -7.77 41.33
N LEU A 191 -29.51 -8.29 40.52
CA LEU A 191 -30.93 -8.20 40.83
C LEU A 191 -31.18 -8.96 42.14
N PRO A 192 -31.77 -8.33 43.19
CA PRO A 192 -31.99 -9.01 44.45
C PRO A 192 -32.88 -10.24 44.26
N PRO A 193 -32.56 -11.41 44.86
CA PRO A 193 -33.36 -12.64 44.68
C PRO A 193 -34.86 -12.47 45.02
N VAL A 194 -35.18 -11.59 45.97
CA VAL A 194 -36.57 -11.26 46.33
C VAL A 194 -37.30 -10.52 45.21
N VAL A 195 -36.60 -9.64 44.49
CA VAL A 195 -37.17 -8.92 43.33
C VAL A 195 -37.28 -9.88 42.15
N ASP A 196 -36.27 -10.72 41.95
CA ASP A 196 -36.20 -11.71 40.88
C ASP A 196 -37.36 -12.73 40.96
N THR A 197 -37.56 -13.32 42.14
CA THR A 197 -38.67 -14.23 42.41
C THR A 197 -40.04 -13.56 42.29
N ALA A 198 -40.18 -12.32 42.78
CA ALA A 198 -41.41 -11.55 42.65
C ALA A 198 -41.72 -11.14 41.20
N LEU A 199 -40.69 -10.89 40.39
CA LEU A 199 -40.81 -10.55 38.97
C LEU A 199 -41.26 -11.78 38.15
N LEU A 200 -40.66 -12.94 38.39
CA LEU A 200 -41.09 -14.20 37.77
C LEU A 200 -42.53 -14.57 38.17
N ALA A 201 -42.88 -14.41 39.44
CA ALA A 201 -44.25 -14.62 39.92
C ALA A 201 -45.24 -13.63 39.27
N ALA A 202 -44.84 -12.36 39.14
CA ALA A 202 -45.65 -11.34 38.48
C ALA A 202 -45.91 -11.71 37.01
N LEU A 203 -44.88 -12.09 36.25
CA LEU A 203 -45.02 -12.46 34.85
C LEU A 203 -45.84 -13.74 34.63
N ALA A 204 -45.79 -14.69 35.58
CA ALA A 204 -46.63 -15.88 35.55
C ALA A 204 -48.11 -15.57 35.81
N SER A 205 -48.42 -14.57 36.66
CA SER A 205 -49.79 -14.13 36.97
C SER A 205 -50.43 -13.23 35.91
N SER A 206 -49.64 -12.56 35.07
CA SER A 206 -50.15 -11.66 34.00
C SER A 206 -50.98 -12.40 32.94
N GLY A 207 -50.81 -13.73 32.81
CA GLY A 207 -51.62 -14.57 31.92
C GLY A 207 -53.03 -14.89 32.44
N GLU A 208 -53.39 -14.47 33.65
CA GLU A 208 -54.66 -14.85 34.31
C GLU A 208 -55.75 -13.76 34.34
N VAL A 209 -55.51 -12.55 33.80
CA VAL A 209 -56.48 -11.44 33.94
C VAL A 209 -57.68 -11.51 32.97
N GLU A 210 -57.67 -12.36 31.93
CA GLU A 210 -58.82 -12.49 30.99
C GLU A 210 -59.72 -13.73 31.25
N ARG A 211 -59.44 -14.58 32.25
CA ARG A 211 -60.29 -15.75 32.55
C ARG A 211 -60.46 -16.02 34.04
N GLN A 212 -61.10 -15.10 34.75
CA GLN A 212 -61.73 -15.43 36.03
C GLN A 212 -63.25 -15.33 35.94
N ARG A 213 -63.87 -16.45 35.55
CA ARG A 213 -65.27 -16.74 35.91
C ARG A 213 -65.29 -17.10 37.41
N PRO A 214 -66.14 -16.47 38.22
CA PRO A 214 -66.03 -16.50 39.68
C PRO A 214 -66.67 -17.74 40.34
N TRP A 215 -66.55 -18.93 39.76
CA TRP A 215 -67.09 -20.16 40.34
C TRP A 215 -66.21 -21.34 39.98
N GLN A 216 -65.26 -21.67 40.86
CA GLN A 216 -64.85 -23.04 41.22
C GLN A 216 -63.61 -22.99 42.12
N ARG A 217 -63.84 -23.10 43.43
CA ARG A 217 -62.91 -23.78 44.34
C ARG A 217 -63.20 -25.29 44.23
N PRO A 218 -62.18 -26.14 44.38
CA PRO A 218 -61.94 -26.83 45.66
C PRO A 218 -60.43 -26.90 45.99
N VAL A 219 -59.94 -26.67 47.21
CA VAL A 219 -59.95 -27.50 48.44
C VAL A 219 -59.44 -28.95 48.22
N VAL A 220 -58.38 -29.31 48.98
CA VAL A 220 -57.65 -30.60 49.07
C VAL A 220 -56.58 -30.76 47.95
N VAL A 221 -55.27 -30.75 48.21
CA VAL A 221 -54.46 -31.82 48.83
C VAL A 221 -53.25 -31.22 49.58
N GLN A 222 -53.22 -31.40 50.89
CA GLN A 222 -52.22 -30.82 51.81
C GLN A 222 -51.39 -31.90 52.53
N VAL A 223 -51.07 -33.04 51.88
CA VAL A 223 -50.38 -34.17 52.56
C VAL A 223 -49.07 -34.63 51.86
N GLY A 224 -48.69 -34.06 50.71
CA GLY A 224 -47.46 -34.49 50.00
C GLY A 224 -46.16 -33.75 50.35
N LEU A 225 -46.22 -32.57 51.00
CA LEU A 225 -45.10 -31.62 50.99
C LEU A 225 -44.04 -31.83 52.08
N ILE A 226 -44.34 -32.61 53.13
CA ILE A 226 -43.44 -32.76 54.29
C ILE A 226 -42.36 -33.83 54.03
N GLY A 227 -42.59 -34.78 53.12
CA GLY A 227 -41.61 -35.82 52.77
C GLY A 227 -40.46 -35.35 51.87
N ILE A 228 -40.70 -34.35 51.01
CA ILE A 228 -39.71 -33.89 50.01
C ILE A 228 -38.71 -32.89 50.62
N ILE A 229 -39.14 -32.10 51.61
CA ILE A 229 -38.29 -31.11 52.28
C ILE A 229 -37.21 -31.79 53.15
N LEU A 230 -37.50 -32.97 53.70
CA LEU A 230 -36.52 -33.73 54.52
C LEU A 230 -35.47 -34.47 53.69
N LEU A 231 -35.77 -34.85 52.44
CA LEU A 231 -34.80 -35.49 51.55
C LEU A 231 -33.87 -34.47 50.87
N GLY A 232 -34.34 -33.24 50.64
CA GLY A 232 -33.54 -32.15 50.07
C GLY A 232 -32.53 -31.50 51.03
N LEU A 233 -32.71 -31.65 52.35
CA LEU A 233 -31.79 -31.11 53.35
C LEU A 233 -30.56 -32.01 53.59
N LEU A 234 -30.58 -33.28 53.17
CA LEU A 234 -29.47 -34.22 53.36
C LEU A 234 -28.43 -34.20 52.23
N THR A 235 -28.70 -33.56 51.09
CA THR A 235 -27.74 -33.41 49.97
C THR A 235 -26.90 -32.12 50.03
N LEU A 236 -27.16 -31.23 51.01
CA LEU A 236 -26.47 -29.94 51.17
C LEU A 236 -25.21 -29.98 52.04
N VAL A 237 -24.78 -31.16 52.49
CA VAL A 237 -23.54 -31.34 53.28
C VAL A 237 -22.58 -32.28 52.54
N TRP A 238 -22.03 -31.82 51.41
CA TRP A 238 -20.79 -32.37 50.86
C TRP A 238 -19.86 -31.24 50.39
N PRO A 239 -18.60 -31.20 50.84
CA PRO A 239 -17.70 -30.08 50.58
C PRO A 239 -17.11 -30.18 49.17
N SER A 240 -17.39 -29.19 48.32
CA SER A 240 -16.62 -28.97 47.10
C SER A 240 -15.27 -28.33 47.46
N ARG A 241 -14.21 -29.03 47.10
CA ARG A 241 -12.81 -28.65 47.29
C ARG A 241 -12.46 -27.44 46.41
N SER A 242 -11.92 -26.41 47.06
CA SER A 242 -10.89 -25.47 46.60
C SER A 242 -10.97 -24.97 45.16
N ALA A 243 -11.71 -23.88 44.95
CA ALA A 243 -11.38 -22.93 43.90
C ALA A 243 -10.08 -22.21 44.27
N THR A 244 -9.14 -22.27 43.33
CA THR A 244 -7.86 -21.59 43.25
C THR A 244 -7.95 -20.10 43.62
N ALA A 245 -6.91 -19.60 44.28
CA ALA A 245 -6.76 -18.20 44.70
C ALA A 245 -7.12 -17.19 43.59
N PRO A 246 -7.62 -15.98 43.95
CA PRO A 246 -7.81 -14.91 42.98
C PRO A 246 -6.44 -14.51 42.42
N GLY A 247 -6.19 -14.91 41.17
CA GLY A 247 -5.07 -14.39 40.39
C GLY A 247 -5.17 -12.86 40.32
N ARG A 248 -4.01 -12.21 40.37
CA ARG A 248 -3.83 -10.78 40.12
C ARG A 248 -4.79 -10.31 39.03
N VAL A 249 -5.54 -9.24 39.31
CA VAL A 249 -6.26 -8.46 38.30
C VAL A 249 -5.23 -7.96 37.30
N THR A 250 -5.05 -8.69 36.21
CA THR A 250 -4.43 -8.14 35.00
C THR A 250 -5.38 -7.05 34.51
N THR A 251 -4.91 -5.81 34.52
CA THR A 251 -5.58 -4.67 33.90
C THR A 251 -6.10 -5.06 32.53
N ALA A 252 -7.40 -4.87 32.29
CA ALA A 252 -8.00 -5.14 30.99
C ALA A 252 -7.21 -4.39 29.90
N PRO A 253 -6.89 -5.03 28.76
CA PRO A 253 -6.09 -4.42 27.71
C PRO A 253 -6.77 -3.15 27.19
N THR A 254 -5.98 -2.13 26.89
CA THR A 254 -6.49 -0.88 26.33
C THR A 254 -7.02 -1.11 24.91
N PRO A 255 -7.95 -0.27 24.39
CA PRO A 255 -8.44 -0.37 23.02
C PRO A 255 -7.31 -0.39 21.96
N ALA A 256 -6.28 0.43 22.16
CA ALA A 256 -5.09 0.43 21.30
C ALA A 256 -4.34 -0.90 21.35
N ALA A 257 -4.15 -1.49 22.54
CA ALA A 257 -3.51 -2.80 22.68
C ALA A 257 -4.33 -3.94 22.02
N ILE A 258 -5.66 -3.84 22.03
CA ILE A 258 -6.55 -4.77 21.33
C ILE A 258 -6.36 -4.65 19.81
N ILE A 259 -6.33 -3.44 19.27
CA ILE A 259 -6.04 -3.21 17.84
C ILE A 259 -4.67 -3.79 17.47
N ASP A 260 -3.62 -3.52 18.24
CA ASP A 260 -2.28 -4.08 17.98
C ASP A 260 -2.23 -5.61 18.08
N THR A 261 -2.99 -6.19 19.01
CA THR A 261 -3.14 -7.65 19.12
C THR A 261 -3.83 -8.20 17.87
N ALA A 262 -4.91 -7.55 17.43
CA ALA A 262 -5.63 -7.94 16.23
C ALA A 262 -4.77 -7.84 14.97
N ARG A 263 -3.94 -6.80 14.83
CA ARG A 263 -2.98 -6.63 13.73
C ARG A 263 -2.01 -7.80 13.66
N LYS A 264 -1.42 -8.18 14.79
CA LYS A 264 -0.51 -9.33 14.88
C LYS A 264 -1.22 -10.66 14.62
N ALA A 265 -2.48 -10.78 15.03
CA ALA A 265 -3.26 -11.99 14.85
C ALA A 265 -3.85 -12.13 13.44
N TYR A 266 -3.91 -11.05 12.64
CA TYR A 266 -4.63 -11.01 11.37
C TYR A 266 -4.16 -12.08 10.38
N THR A 267 -2.84 -12.25 10.23
CA THR A 267 -2.23 -13.26 9.36
C THR A 267 -1.97 -14.60 10.07
N SER A 268 -2.26 -14.69 11.37
CA SER A 268 -1.98 -15.88 12.17
C SER A 268 -3.04 -16.96 11.99
N VAL A 269 -2.62 -18.22 12.08
CA VAL A 269 -3.53 -19.37 12.09
C VAL A 269 -3.65 -19.88 13.52
N PRO A 270 -4.84 -19.88 14.12
CA PRO A 270 -5.03 -20.37 15.48
C PRO A 270 -4.83 -21.88 15.52
N THR A 271 -4.20 -22.37 16.59
CA THR A 271 -3.99 -23.81 16.80
C THR A 271 -5.31 -24.48 17.18
N VAL A 272 -5.96 -25.12 16.21
CA VAL A 272 -7.19 -25.91 16.40
C VAL A 272 -7.04 -27.29 15.75
N ALA A 273 -7.83 -28.27 16.18
CA ALA A 273 -7.79 -29.62 15.63
C ALA A 273 -8.77 -29.76 14.45
N GLY A 274 -8.28 -30.16 13.27
CA GLY A 274 -9.04 -30.21 12.02
C GLY A 274 -8.74 -29.01 11.11
N ILE A 275 -9.45 -28.91 9.99
CA ILE A 275 -9.29 -27.83 9.02
C ILE A 275 -10.08 -26.61 9.47
N LEU A 276 -9.40 -25.48 9.64
CA LEU A 276 -10.05 -24.21 9.93
C LEU A 276 -10.67 -23.67 8.64
N HIS A 277 -11.97 -23.40 8.66
CA HIS A 277 -12.70 -22.77 7.57
C HIS A 277 -13.23 -21.41 8.01
N ARG A 278 -12.91 -20.37 7.24
CA ARG A 278 -13.34 -18.99 7.51
C ARG A 278 -13.93 -18.36 6.25
N ARG A 279 -14.95 -17.54 6.45
CA ARG A 279 -15.72 -16.89 5.36
C ARG A 279 -15.87 -15.41 5.63
N TRP A 280 -15.67 -14.58 4.61
CA TRP A 280 -15.76 -13.12 4.70
C TRP A 280 -16.59 -12.52 3.58
N ALA A 281 -17.16 -11.34 3.86
CA ALA A 281 -17.61 -10.40 2.85
C ALA A 281 -16.61 -9.24 2.77
N ILE A 282 -16.10 -8.96 1.57
CA ILE A 282 -15.15 -7.89 1.30
C ILE A 282 -15.75 -6.97 0.24
N MET A 283 -15.80 -5.67 0.51
CA MET A 283 -16.35 -4.66 -0.39
C MET A 283 -15.27 -3.67 -0.81
N LEU A 284 -14.91 -3.70 -2.10
CA LEU A 284 -13.85 -2.87 -2.68
C LEU A 284 -14.43 -1.67 -3.45
N GLY A 285 -13.76 -0.51 -3.32
CA GLY A 285 -13.86 0.60 -4.27
C GLY A 285 -15.21 1.28 -4.51
N GLN A 286 -15.22 2.12 -5.54
CA GLN A 286 -16.39 2.70 -6.22
C GLN A 286 -16.20 2.50 -7.74
N PRO A 287 -17.15 1.89 -8.48
CA PRO A 287 -18.38 1.29 -7.99
C PRO A 287 -18.10 0.12 -7.03
N GLN A 288 -18.97 -0.08 -6.03
CA GLN A 288 -18.78 -1.07 -4.98
C GLN A 288 -18.79 -2.49 -5.57
N LEU A 289 -17.64 -3.16 -5.51
CA LEU A 289 -17.50 -4.58 -5.84
C LEU A 289 -17.56 -5.41 -4.56
N ASN A 290 -18.54 -6.30 -4.48
CA ASN A 290 -18.73 -7.19 -3.33
C ASN A 290 -18.20 -8.58 -3.64
N PHE A 291 -17.30 -9.06 -2.81
CA PHE A 291 -16.70 -10.38 -2.91
C PHE A 291 -17.03 -11.24 -1.69
N GLN A 292 -17.20 -12.54 -1.93
CA GLN A 292 -17.19 -13.55 -0.88
C GLN A 292 -15.81 -14.19 -0.86
N ALA A 293 -15.13 -14.09 0.28
CA ALA A 293 -13.81 -14.67 0.47
C ALA A 293 -13.92 -15.90 1.36
N GLU A 294 -13.20 -16.97 1.06
CA GLU A 294 -13.17 -18.18 1.88
C GLU A 294 -11.74 -18.71 2.00
N GLU A 295 -11.39 -19.18 3.19
CA GLU A 295 -10.09 -19.80 3.50
C GLU A 295 -10.35 -21.13 4.18
N TRP A 296 -9.72 -22.18 3.67
CA TRP A 296 -9.50 -23.44 4.37
C TRP A 296 -8.02 -23.59 4.64
N VAL A 297 -7.67 -23.89 5.87
CA VAL A 297 -6.27 -24.04 6.27
C VAL A 297 -6.13 -25.15 7.28
N ASP A 298 -5.13 -26.00 7.10
CA ASP A 298 -4.67 -26.93 8.13
C ASP A 298 -3.83 -26.16 9.17
N PRO A 299 -4.29 -26.02 10.43
CA PRO A 299 -3.53 -25.33 11.47
C PRO A 299 -2.24 -26.05 11.90
N GLN A 300 -2.15 -27.36 11.67
CA GLN A 300 -0.96 -28.17 11.98
C GLN A 300 0.05 -28.11 10.83
N GLN A 301 -0.43 -27.95 9.59
CA GLN A 301 0.38 -27.72 8.41
C GLN A 301 -0.11 -26.49 7.64
N PRO A 302 0.21 -25.26 8.10
CA PRO A 302 -0.22 -24.00 7.48
C PRO A 302 -0.02 -23.90 5.95
N ALA A 303 0.97 -24.61 5.43
CA ALA A 303 1.27 -24.72 4.01
C ALA A 303 0.15 -25.42 3.20
N HIS A 304 -0.61 -26.33 3.83
CA HIS A 304 -1.76 -26.99 3.23
C HIS A 304 -3.01 -26.11 3.42
N HIS A 305 -3.39 -25.40 2.36
CA HIS A 305 -4.43 -24.38 2.42
C HIS A 305 -5.09 -24.16 1.06
N ARG A 306 -6.26 -23.53 1.10
CA ARG A 306 -6.98 -22.99 -0.05
C ARG A 306 -7.56 -21.63 0.32
N MET A 307 -7.29 -20.63 -0.50
CA MET A 307 -7.91 -19.31 -0.41
C MET A 307 -8.69 -19.05 -1.70
N GLN A 308 -9.86 -18.46 -1.60
CA GLN A 308 -10.62 -18.07 -2.79
C GLN A 308 -11.42 -16.81 -2.57
N LEU A 309 -11.60 -16.06 -3.66
CA LEU A 309 -12.40 -14.87 -3.73
C LEU A 309 -13.39 -14.97 -4.89
N MET A 310 -14.68 -14.84 -4.60
CA MET A 310 -15.77 -15.03 -5.54
C MET A 310 -16.54 -13.72 -5.77
N ALA A 311 -16.79 -13.37 -7.03
CA ALA A 311 -17.78 -12.37 -7.42
C ALA A 311 -19.04 -13.08 -7.92
N GLY A 312 -20.04 -13.22 -7.04
CA GLY A 312 -21.18 -14.09 -7.31
C GLY A 312 -20.73 -15.56 -7.37
N GLN A 313 -20.86 -16.18 -8.55
CA GLN A 313 -20.42 -17.57 -8.81
C GLN A 313 -19.09 -17.63 -9.57
N THR A 314 -18.49 -16.49 -9.90
CA THR A 314 -17.25 -16.44 -10.68
C THR A 314 -16.06 -16.34 -9.73
N PRO A 315 -15.09 -17.28 -9.80
CA PRO A 315 -13.84 -17.15 -9.07
C PRO A 315 -13.00 -16.03 -9.67
N MET A 316 -12.65 -15.07 -8.84
CA MET A 316 -11.85 -13.90 -9.20
C MET A 316 -10.40 -14.08 -8.79
N GLU A 317 -10.17 -14.72 -7.64
CA GLU A 317 -8.85 -15.14 -7.17
C GLU A 317 -8.98 -16.51 -6.51
N TRP A 318 -7.99 -17.38 -6.71
CA TRP A 318 -7.93 -18.71 -6.10
C TRP A 318 -6.47 -19.11 -5.89
N GLU A 319 -6.12 -19.53 -4.69
CA GLU A 319 -4.80 -20.01 -4.30
C GLU A 319 -4.94 -21.33 -3.55
N MET A 320 -4.00 -22.25 -3.79
CA MET A 320 -3.96 -23.57 -3.16
C MET A 320 -2.51 -23.98 -2.92
N GLY A 321 -2.14 -24.24 -1.68
CA GLY A 321 -0.91 -24.95 -1.32
C GLY A 321 -1.23 -26.37 -0.90
N ASP A 322 -0.52 -27.35 -1.45
CA ASP A 322 -0.67 -28.77 -1.07
C ASP A 322 0.06 -29.13 0.24
N GLY A 323 0.83 -28.19 0.78
CA GLY A 323 1.63 -28.36 1.98
C GLY A 323 2.95 -29.12 1.78
N GLN A 324 3.26 -29.57 0.57
CA GLN A 324 4.38 -30.44 0.28
C GLN A 324 5.27 -29.88 -0.85
N GLU A 325 4.74 -29.83 -2.07
CA GLU A 325 5.54 -29.66 -3.29
C GLU A 325 5.00 -28.60 -4.23
N TYR A 326 3.70 -28.30 -4.21
CA TYR A 326 3.09 -27.40 -5.19
C TYR A 326 2.23 -26.31 -4.57
N LEU A 327 2.43 -25.08 -5.09
CA LEU A 327 1.46 -23.99 -4.98
C LEU A 327 0.76 -23.82 -6.34
N THR A 328 -0.55 -23.65 -6.34
CA THR A 328 -1.31 -23.25 -7.53
C THR A 328 -2.04 -21.94 -7.27
N TYR A 329 -1.97 -21.00 -8.21
CA TYR A 329 -2.63 -19.69 -8.13
C TYR A 329 -3.36 -19.37 -9.44
N MET A 330 -4.52 -18.73 -9.33
CA MET A 330 -5.30 -18.22 -10.44
C MET A 330 -5.88 -16.86 -10.06
N SER A 331 -5.87 -15.95 -11.01
CA SER A 331 -6.62 -14.71 -10.92
C SER A 331 -7.31 -14.42 -12.25
N GLY A 332 -8.59 -14.06 -12.18
CA GLY A 332 -9.40 -13.64 -13.32
C GLY A 332 -9.21 -12.17 -13.68
N VAL A 333 -8.60 -11.37 -12.80
CA VAL A 333 -8.30 -9.94 -13.04
C VAL A 333 -7.00 -9.55 -12.34
N ALA A 334 -6.01 -9.09 -13.10
CA ALA A 334 -4.73 -8.71 -12.50
C ALA A 334 -4.81 -7.38 -11.70
N PHE A 335 -5.59 -6.39 -12.17
CA PHE A 335 -5.66 -5.05 -11.56
C PHE A 335 -6.14 -5.07 -10.10
N SER A 336 -7.21 -5.81 -9.79
CA SER A 336 -7.84 -5.77 -8.46
C SER A 336 -7.07 -6.54 -7.37
N PHE A 337 -6.14 -7.42 -7.75
CA PHE A 337 -5.46 -8.33 -6.80
C PHE A 337 -3.94 -8.11 -6.71
N CYS A 338 -3.38 -7.41 -7.69
CA CYS A 338 -1.99 -6.99 -7.72
C CYS A 338 -1.80 -5.46 -7.61
N GLY A 339 -2.86 -4.71 -7.28
CA GLY A 339 -2.81 -3.25 -7.11
C GLY A 339 -2.72 -2.43 -8.41
N GLY A 340 -2.32 -3.06 -9.51
CA GLY A 340 -2.25 -2.60 -10.89
C GLY A 340 -1.51 -3.68 -11.65
N PRO A 341 -1.99 -4.16 -12.81
CA PRO A 341 -1.42 -5.31 -13.47
C PRO A 341 -0.09 -4.89 -14.09
N PRO A 342 1.03 -5.53 -13.70
CA PRO A 342 2.27 -5.24 -14.38
C PRO A 342 2.17 -5.58 -15.86
N ASN A 343 2.82 -4.79 -16.72
CA ASN A 343 2.92 -5.06 -18.14
C ASN A 343 3.39 -6.51 -18.36
N GLY A 344 2.64 -7.25 -19.18
CA GLY A 344 2.88 -8.67 -19.46
C GLY A 344 2.12 -9.68 -18.58
N VAL A 345 1.64 -9.28 -17.39
CA VAL A 345 0.94 -10.19 -16.46
C VAL A 345 -0.44 -10.63 -16.94
N GLN A 346 -1.06 -9.84 -17.83
CA GLN A 346 -2.35 -10.18 -18.45
C GLN A 346 -2.31 -11.53 -19.15
N SER A 347 -1.15 -11.94 -19.69
CA SER A 347 -0.95 -13.23 -20.34
C SER A 347 -1.05 -14.45 -19.41
N HIS A 348 -1.10 -14.24 -18.09
CA HIS A 348 -1.22 -15.31 -17.08
C HIS A 348 -2.54 -15.26 -16.30
N THR A 349 -3.41 -14.31 -16.64
CA THR A 349 -4.76 -14.23 -16.09
C THR A 349 -5.67 -15.28 -16.71
N GLY A 350 -6.60 -15.81 -15.93
CA GLY A 350 -7.53 -16.85 -16.38
C GLY A 350 -6.92 -18.25 -16.49
N GLU A 351 -5.65 -18.46 -16.11
CA GLU A 351 -4.98 -19.76 -16.04
C GLU A 351 -4.74 -20.18 -14.59
N ARG A 352 -4.71 -21.49 -14.32
CA ARG A 352 -4.22 -22.03 -13.03
C ARG A 352 -2.72 -22.25 -13.14
N ASN A 353 -1.95 -21.35 -12.58
CA ASN A 353 -0.49 -21.37 -12.60
C ASN A 353 0.02 -22.23 -11.45
N ARG A 354 0.85 -23.25 -11.72
CA ARG A 354 1.41 -24.16 -10.72
C ARG A 354 2.93 -24.03 -10.64
N TRP A 355 3.46 -23.89 -9.43
CA TRP A 355 4.89 -23.83 -9.15
C TRP A 355 5.31 -24.94 -8.22
N SER A 356 6.50 -25.51 -8.45
CA SER A 356 7.16 -26.35 -7.44
C SER A 356 7.70 -25.46 -6.32
N MET A 357 7.19 -25.65 -5.12
CA MET A 357 7.40 -24.77 -3.97
C MET A 357 7.35 -25.58 -2.67
N ALA A 358 8.35 -25.44 -1.82
CA ALA A 358 8.41 -26.16 -0.55
C ALA A 358 7.35 -25.65 0.44
N ALA A 359 6.93 -26.49 1.39
CA ALA A 359 5.93 -26.15 2.41
C ALA A 359 6.16 -24.78 3.10
N ALA A 360 7.41 -24.46 3.45
CA ALA A 360 7.75 -23.20 4.08
C ALA A 360 7.44 -21.99 3.18
N GLU A 361 7.76 -22.08 1.89
CA GLU A 361 7.49 -21.04 0.90
C GLU A 361 5.99 -20.91 0.64
N GLN A 362 5.25 -22.02 0.56
CA GLN A 362 3.79 -22.00 0.44
C GLN A 362 3.13 -21.27 1.63
N SER A 363 3.60 -21.51 2.85
CA SER A 363 3.11 -20.80 4.04
C SER A 363 3.44 -19.30 4.02
N VAL A 364 4.56 -18.92 3.40
CA VAL A 364 4.95 -17.52 3.22
C VAL A 364 4.05 -16.86 2.17
N MET A 365 3.76 -17.54 1.05
CA MET A 365 2.83 -17.07 0.01
C MET A 365 1.44 -16.79 0.57
N ARG A 366 0.88 -17.73 1.32
CA ARG A 366 -0.41 -17.55 2.00
C ARG A 366 -0.42 -16.32 2.91
N THR A 367 0.64 -16.15 3.70
CA THR A 367 0.79 -14.99 4.60
C THR A 367 0.87 -13.69 3.81
N ALA A 368 1.62 -13.67 2.70
CA ALA A 368 1.74 -12.51 1.83
C ALA A 368 0.37 -12.15 1.20
N ARG A 369 -0.44 -13.12 0.78
CA ARG A 369 -1.79 -12.83 0.27
C ARG A 369 -2.65 -12.09 1.29
N TRP A 370 -2.62 -12.47 2.56
CA TRP A 370 -3.34 -11.74 3.62
C TRP A 370 -2.86 -10.29 3.85
N GLN A 371 -1.69 -9.92 3.32
CA GLN A 371 -1.09 -8.60 3.44
C GLN A 371 -1.26 -7.73 2.20
N HIS A 372 -1.74 -8.28 1.08
CA HIS A 372 -1.87 -7.57 -0.21
C HIS A 372 -3.28 -7.68 -0.82
N GLY A 373 -3.58 -6.80 -1.78
CA GLY A 373 -4.83 -6.81 -2.54
C GLY A 373 -6.11 -6.74 -1.69
N ALA A 374 -7.13 -7.52 -2.05
CA ALA A 374 -8.44 -7.51 -1.40
C ALA A 374 -8.39 -8.10 0.03
N TRP A 375 -7.57 -9.12 0.27
CA TRP A 375 -7.42 -9.79 1.56
C TRP A 375 -6.84 -8.88 2.64
N ALA A 376 -6.03 -7.90 2.24
CA ALA A 376 -5.46 -6.90 3.13
C ALA A 376 -6.48 -5.87 3.67
N THR A 377 -7.72 -5.86 3.18
CA THR A 377 -8.72 -4.83 3.56
C THR A 377 -8.88 -4.71 5.08
N GLY A 378 -9.03 -5.82 5.79
CA GLY A 378 -9.14 -5.80 7.25
C GLY A 378 -7.89 -5.28 7.95
N LEU A 379 -6.70 -5.67 7.47
CA LEU A 379 -5.41 -5.21 7.99
C LEU A 379 -5.25 -3.69 7.81
N HIS A 380 -5.56 -3.18 6.63
CA HIS A 380 -5.52 -1.74 6.33
C HIS A 380 -6.37 -0.91 7.30
N TYR A 381 -7.59 -1.35 7.62
CA TYR A 381 -8.41 -0.64 8.60
C TYR A 381 -7.91 -0.74 10.03
N LEU A 382 -7.23 -1.83 10.38
CA LEU A 382 -6.54 -1.94 11.67
C LEU A 382 -5.35 -0.97 11.74
N ASP A 383 -4.59 -0.81 10.66
CA ASP A 383 -3.49 0.16 10.57
C ASP A 383 -4.00 1.61 10.63
N LEU A 384 -5.08 1.93 9.91
CA LEU A 384 -5.76 3.23 10.03
C LEU A 384 -6.22 3.50 11.46
N ALA A 385 -6.83 2.52 12.11
CA ALA A 385 -7.31 2.68 13.48
C ALA A 385 -6.18 2.81 14.50
N ALA A 386 -5.05 2.14 14.29
CA ALA A 386 -3.87 2.25 15.15
C ALA A 386 -3.24 3.65 15.13
N THR A 387 -3.42 4.39 14.02
CA THR A 387 -2.91 5.76 13.85
C THR A 387 -3.98 6.83 14.11
N ALA A 388 -5.18 6.46 14.54
CA ALA A 388 -6.27 7.38 14.77
C ALA A 388 -6.03 8.29 15.99
N ASP A 389 -6.43 9.56 15.88
CA ASP A 389 -6.31 10.54 16.98
C ASP A 389 -7.12 10.13 18.22
N THR A 390 -8.23 9.43 18.02
CA THR A 390 -9.10 8.96 19.08
C THR A 390 -9.46 7.49 18.90
N ILE A 391 -9.23 6.70 19.93
CA ILE A 391 -9.59 5.28 19.99
C ILE A 391 -10.37 5.03 21.28
N ARG A 392 -11.59 4.50 21.19
CA ARG A 392 -12.46 4.26 22.36
C ARG A 392 -13.15 2.92 22.27
N SER A 393 -13.36 2.28 23.41
CA SER A 393 -14.23 1.11 23.48
C SER A 393 -15.69 1.56 23.68
N LEU A 394 -16.60 1.02 22.88
CA LEU A 394 -18.05 1.11 23.09
C LEU A 394 -18.59 -0.04 23.95
N GLY A 395 -17.72 -0.90 24.45
CA GLY A 395 -18.07 -2.04 25.29
C GLY A 395 -18.46 -3.28 24.50
N LEU A 396 -18.97 -4.27 25.24
CA LEU A 396 -19.40 -5.55 24.71
C LEU A 396 -20.85 -5.46 24.20
N SER A 397 -21.11 -6.01 23.03
CA SER A 397 -22.45 -6.15 22.44
C SER A 397 -22.73 -7.61 22.10
N GLY A 398 -23.98 -8.05 22.15
CA GLY A 398 -24.36 -9.45 21.88
C GLY A 398 -24.42 -10.35 23.12
N SER A 399 -24.74 -11.64 22.93
CA SER A 399 -24.88 -12.62 24.02
C SER A 399 -24.29 -13.98 23.65
N GLY A 400 -23.60 -14.62 24.58
CA GLY A 400 -23.04 -15.97 24.38
C GLY A 400 -21.85 -15.95 23.41
N SER A 401 -21.85 -16.86 22.44
CA SER A 401 -20.82 -16.94 21.39
C SER A 401 -20.80 -15.75 20.43
N ASP A 402 -21.87 -14.96 20.40
CA ASP A 402 -22.02 -13.79 19.50
C ASP A 402 -21.60 -12.47 20.19
N THR A 403 -21.04 -12.55 21.40
CA THR A 403 -20.53 -11.36 22.08
C THR A 403 -19.34 -10.80 21.29
N THR A 404 -19.39 -9.50 20.99
CA THR A 404 -18.33 -8.75 20.29
C THR A 404 -17.94 -7.52 21.08
N LEU A 405 -16.66 -7.19 21.11
CA LEU A 405 -16.14 -5.93 21.63
C LEU A 405 -16.10 -4.91 20.50
N THR A 406 -16.79 -3.78 20.65
CA THR A 406 -16.77 -2.71 19.63
C THR A 406 -15.81 -1.61 20.04
N ILE A 407 -14.90 -1.25 19.14
CA ILE A 407 -13.97 -0.13 19.29
C ILE A 407 -14.28 0.90 18.19
N THR A 408 -14.35 2.17 18.56
CA THR A 408 -14.42 3.29 17.63
C THR A 408 -13.03 3.88 17.42
N ALA A 409 -12.69 4.18 16.17
CA ALA A 409 -11.51 4.98 15.82
C ALA A 409 -11.92 6.15 14.93
N ALA A 410 -11.42 7.35 15.25
CA ALA A 410 -11.64 8.55 14.44
C ALA A 410 -10.42 9.46 14.50
N GLY A 411 -10.14 10.13 13.38
CA GLY A 411 -9.01 11.05 13.27
C GLY A 411 -8.92 11.71 11.89
N HIS A 412 -7.86 12.50 11.68
CA HIS A 412 -7.64 13.28 10.46
C HIS A 412 -7.42 12.41 9.22
N THR A 413 -6.87 11.21 9.38
CA THR A 413 -6.60 10.23 8.30
C THR A 413 -7.81 9.36 7.97
N ILE A 414 -8.90 9.43 8.76
CA ILE A 414 -10.11 8.62 8.59
C ILE A 414 -11.25 9.53 8.12
N SER A 415 -11.74 9.30 6.90
CA SER A 415 -12.98 9.94 6.42
C SER A 415 -14.19 9.40 7.18
N GLY A 416 -14.48 9.97 8.35
CA GLY A 416 -15.65 9.61 9.19
C GLY A 416 -15.25 9.00 10.54
N THR A 417 -15.96 7.95 10.95
CA THR A 417 -15.66 7.13 12.13
C THR A 417 -15.59 5.66 11.72
N LEU A 418 -14.56 4.94 12.16
CA LEU A 418 -14.48 3.49 12.03
C LEU A 418 -15.05 2.82 13.26
N LEU A 419 -15.92 1.83 13.07
CA LEU A 419 -16.36 0.88 14.07
C LEU A 419 -15.73 -0.47 13.77
N LEU A 420 -14.92 -0.96 14.70
CA LEU A 420 -14.23 -2.24 14.63
C LEU A 420 -14.85 -3.18 15.66
N ARG A 421 -15.36 -4.33 15.22
CA ARG A 421 -15.90 -5.35 16.11
C ARG A 421 -14.89 -6.46 16.24
N PHE A 422 -14.60 -6.86 17.47
CA PHE A 422 -13.63 -7.90 17.81
C PHE A 422 -14.29 -9.04 18.58
N ASP A 423 -13.69 -10.21 18.46
CA ASP A 423 -13.91 -11.29 19.41
C ASP A 423 -13.35 -10.89 20.78
N PRO A 424 -14.14 -10.95 21.86
CA PRO A 424 -13.74 -10.41 23.16
C PRO A 424 -12.66 -11.22 23.87
N LEU A 425 -12.39 -12.46 23.43
CA LEU A 425 -11.39 -13.34 24.04
C LEU A 425 -10.11 -13.40 23.21
N SER A 426 -10.25 -13.65 21.90
CA SER A 426 -9.12 -13.77 20.98
C SER A 426 -8.65 -12.43 20.41
N HIS A 427 -9.45 -11.36 20.56
CA HIS A 427 -9.25 -10.08 19.90
C HIS A 427 -9.18 -10.17 18.37
N ALA A 428 -9.66 -11.27 17.78
CA ALA A 428 -9.73 -11.42 16.34
C ALA A 428 -10.77 -10.43 15.76
N LEU A 429 -10.41 -9.73 14.68
CA LEU A 429 -11.32 -8.83 13.99
C LEU A 429 -12.51 -9.60 13.41
N ARG A 430 -13.72 -9.09 13.63
CA ARG A 430 -15.00 -9.66 13.15
C ARG A 430 -15.68 -8.77 12.11
N GLU A 431 -15.59 -7.45 12.26
CA GLU A 431 -16.22 -6.52 11.32
C GLU A 431 -15.51 -5.17 11.33
N VAL A 432 -15.42 -4.56 10.16
CA VAL A 432 -15.08 -3.14 9.96
C VAL A 432 -16.31 -2.45 9.39
N ARG A 433 -16.68 -1.32 9.97
CA ARG A 433 -17.77 -0.47 9.48
C ARG A 433 -17.32 0.98 9.47
N GLU A 434 -17.42 1.63 8.32
CA GLU A 434 -17.25 3.07 8.17
C GLU A 434 -18.59 3.77 8.36
N LEU A 435 -18.59 4.83 9.15
CA LEU A 435 -19.69 5.77 9.29
C LEU A 435 -19.25 7.11 8.73
N ARG A 436 -19.87 7.55 7.63
CA ARG A 436 -19.64 8.85 7.01
C ARG A 436 -20.89 9.70 7.16
N SER A 437 -20.72 10.99 7.42
CA SER A 437 -21.83 11.95 7.40
C SER A 437 -21.81 12.68 6.08
N ASN A 438 -22.87 12.55 5.29
CA ASN A 438 -23.05 13.27 4.04
C ASN A 438 -24.33 14.10 4.13
N ASN A 439 -24.19 15.42 4.24
CA ASN A 439 -25.31 16.36 4.37
C ASN A 439 -26.31 16.02 5.50
N GLY A 440 -25.82 15.51 6.63
CA GLY A 440 -26.65 15.14 7.79
C GLY A 440 -27.32 13.76 7.67
N GLN A 441 -27.09 13.02 6.58
CA GLN A 441 -27.40 11.60 6.51
C GLN A 441 -26.15 10.79 6.83
N THR A 442 -26.29 9.81 7.74
CA THR A 442 -25.24 8.84 8.02
C THR A 442 -25.23 7.81 6.91
N GLU A 443 -24.20 7.83 6.08
CA GLU A 443 -23.89 6.76 5.14
C GLU A 443 -23.03 5.71 5.85
N GLU A 444 -23.45 4.46 5.74
CA GLU A 444 -22.75 3.33 6.33
C GLU A 444 -22.15 2.45 5.23
N ARG A 445 -20.90 2.06 5.43
CA ARG A 445 -20.21 1.09 4.58
C ARG A 445 -19.57 0.00 5.43
N VAL A 446 -19.73 -1.26 5.05
CA VAL A 446 -19.08 -2.41 5.71
C VAL A 446 -18.05 -3.01 4.75
N PRO A 447 -16.83 -2.45 4.69
CA PRO A 447 -15.80 -2.89 3.74
C PRO A 447 -15.29 -4.31 4.01
N TRP A 448 -15.38 -4.79 5.24
CA TRP A 448 -14.87 -6.10 5.63
C TRP A 448 -15.68 -6.70 6.78
N ARG A 449 -16.09 -7.96 6.65
CA ARG A 449 -16.81 -8.67 7.71
C ARG A 449 -16.56 -10.17 7.65
N LEU A 450 -16.20 -10.77 8.78
CA LEU A 450 -16.20 -12.22 8.97
C LEU A 450 -17.63 -12.71 9.11
N LEU A 451 -18.06 -13.58 8.19
CA LEU A 451 -19.39 -14.19 8.14
C LEU A 451 -19.47 -15.46 8.98
N GLY A 452 -18.37 -16.21 9.07
CA GLY A 452 -18.32 -17.48 9.80
C GLY A 452 -16.89 -17.96 9.99
N SER A 453 -16.69 -18.73 11.06
CA SER A 453 -15.44 -19.42 11.37
C SER A 453 -15.81 -20.74 12.03
N GLU A 454 -15.40 -21.85 11.44
CA GLU A 454 -15.69 -23.20 11.91
C GLU A 454 -14.46 -24.09 11.77
N THR A 455 -14.46 -25.21 12.48
CA THR A 455 -13.42 -26.23 12.35
C THR A 455 -14.05 -27.50 11.83
N ILE A 456 -13.57 -27.94 10.67
CA ILE A 456 -14.07 -29.10 9.94
C ILE A 456 -13.14 -30.28 10.23
N PRO A 457 -13.66 -31.46 10.61
CA PRO A 457 -12.83 -32.64 10.76
C PRO A 457 -12.03 -32.94 9.50
N GLU A 458 -10.76 -33.31 9.65
CA GLU A 458 -9.86 -33.57 8.52
C GLU A 458 -10.41 -34.63 7.57
N SER A 459 -11.01 -35.71 8.11
CA SER A 459 -11.67 -36.75 7.32
C SER A 459 -12.77 -36.20 6.42
N THR A 460 -13.57 -35.25 6.93
CA THR A 460 -14.65 -34.60 6.18
C THR A 460 -14.09 -33.66 5.12
N ALA A 461 -13.02 -32.92 5.44
CA ALA A 461 -12.37 -32.05 4.47
C ALA A 461 -11.75 -32.84 3.30
N LEU A 462 -11.17 -34.02 3.59
CA LEU A 462 -10.65 -34.95 2.58
C LEU A 462 -11.77 -35.56 1.74
N GLU A 463 -12.85 -36.05 2.35
CA GLU A 463 -14.00 -36.65 1.66
C GLU A 463 -14.65 -35.68 0.65
N HIS A 464 -14.76 -34.41 1.04
CA HIS A 464 -15.33 -33.36 0.19
C HIS A 464 -14.30 -32.61 -0.67
N GLY A 465 -13.01 -32.99 -0.61
CA GLY A 465 -11.94 -32.36 -1.38
C GLY A 465 -11.80 -30.84 -1.13
N LEU A 466 -12.10 -30.36 0.08
CA LEU A 466 -12.22 -28.92 0.36
C LEU A 466 -10.93 -28.14 0.07
N LEU A 467 -9.77 -28.77 0.29
CA LEU A 467 -8.45 -28.15 0.09
C LEU A 467 -7.91 -28.28 -1.34
N ILE A 468 -8.52 -29.09 -2.21
CA ILE A 468 -7.99 -29.38 -3.56
C ILE A 468 -8.94 -29.00 -4.71
N THR A 469 -10.21 -28.69 -4.40
CA THR A 469 -11.24 -28.47 -5.42
C THR A 469 -11.19 -27.03 -5.95
N TYR A 470 -11.39 -26.86 -7.26
CA TYR A 470 -11.61 -25.56 -7.87
C TYR A 470 -13.12 -25.18 -7.82
N PRO A 471 -13.49 -23.93 -7.47
CA PRO A 471 -14.88 -23.53 -7.20
C PRO A 471 -15.76 -23.32 -8.46
N ALA A 472 -15.52 -24.04 -9.54
CA ALA A 472 -16.38 -24.00 -10.74
C ALA A 472 -16.42 -25.35 -11.45
N ASP A 473 -17.53 -25.60 -12.15
CA ASP A 473 -17.75 -26.85 -12.90
C ASP A 473 -16.70 -27.07 -13.99
N THR A 474 -16.19 -25.98 -14.58
CA THR A 474 -15.11 -26.01 -15.56
C THR A 474 -13.88 -25.35 -14.96
N SER A 475 -12.83 -26.15 -14.75
CA SER A 475 -11.55 -25.64 -14.29
C SER A 475 -10.78 -25.01 -15.46
N PRO A 476 -10.16 -23.84 -15.27
CA PRO A 476 -9.23 -23.28 -16.26
C PRO A 476 -8.02 -24.20 -16.49
N PRO A 477 -7.31 -24.04 -17.62
CA PRO A 477 -6.12 -24.82 -17.92
C PRO A 477 -5.09 -24.69 -16.79
N LEU A 478 -4.46 -25.81 -16.45
CA LEU A 478 -3.36 -25.85 -15.50
C LEU A 478 -2.06 -25.68 -16.29
N VAL A 479 -1.25 -24.69 -15.91
CA VAL A 479 0.03 -24.37 -16.53
C VAL A 479 1.14 -24.54 -15.52
N ASP A 480 2.08 -25.43 -15.83
CA ASP A 480 3.28 -25.66 -15.03
C ASP A 480 4.31 -24.57 -15.30
N ARG A 481 4.60 -23.79 -14.27
CA ARG A 481 5.59 -22.72 -14.31
C ARG A 481 6.93 -23.27 -13.83
N SER A 482 7.93 -23.20 -14.70
CA SER A 482 9.30 -23.67 -14.41
C SER A 482 10.12 -22.66 -13.60
N LEU A 483 9.63 -21.44 -13.44
CA LEU A 483 10.35 -20.30 -12.87
C LEU A 483 9.66 -19.83 -11.58
N PRO A 484 10.40 -19.43 -10.53
CA PRO A 484 9.82 -19.07 -9.24
C PRO A 484 8.97 -17.80 -9.28
N VAL A 485 8.10 -17.65 -8.28
CA VAL A 485 7.36 -16.40 -8.03
C VAL A 485 8.32 -15.36 -7.47
N VAL A 486 8.37 -14.18 -8.09
CA VAL A 486 9.27 -13.08 -7.68
C VAL A 486 8.57 -12.01 -6.86
N ASP A 487 7.26 -11.81 -7.06
CA ASP A 487 6.43 -10.91 -6.26
C ASP A 487 5.39 -11.72 -5.49
N ARG A 488 5.58 -11.88 -4.18
CA ARG A 488 4.65 -12.61 -3.33
C ARG A 488 3.31 -11.88 -3.14
N GLY A 489 3.31 -10.56 -3.30
CA GLY A 489 2.12 -9.71 -3.32
C GLY A 489 1.37 -9.74 -4.64
N CYS A 490 1.97 -10.26 -5.71
CA CYS A 490 1.33 -10.54 -7.00
C CYS A 490 1.88 -11.85 -7.60
N PRO A 491 1.33 -13.02 -7.22
CA PRO A 491 1.88 -14.32 -7.63
C PRO A 491 1.91 -14.58 -9.15
N LEU A 492 1.23 -13.74 -9.94
CA LEU A 492 1.28 -13.81 -11.40
C LEU A 492 2.58 -13.26 -12.00
N VAL A 493 3.39 -12.52 -11.22
CA VAL A 493 4.72 -12.06 -11.67
C VAL A 493 5.72 -13.17 -11.41
N GLY A 494 6.17 -13.79 -12.51
CA GLY A 494 7.27 -14.74 -12.55
C GLY A 494 8.57 -14.09 -13.00
N THR A 495 9.60 -14.92 -13.16
CA THR A 495 10.91 -14.44 -13.64
C THR A 495 10.92 -14.15 -15.15
N ASP A 496 9.89 -14.55 -15.89
CA ASP A 496 9.76 -14.35 -17.33
C ASP A 496 9.34 -12.92 -17.72
N GLN A 497 8.75 -12.16 -16.79
CA GLN A 497 8.53 -10.72 -16.96
C GLN A 497 9.64 -9.87 -16.31
N ALA A 498 10.44 -10.48 -15.43
CA ALA A 498 11.53 -9.79 -14.75
C ALA A 498 12.64 -9.42 -15.74
N GLN A 499 13.12 -8.18 -15.64
CA GLN A 499 14.18 -7.62 -16.46
C GLN A 499 15.46 -7.45 -15.63
N SER A 500 16.59 -7.60 -16.30
CA SER A 500 17.89 -7.31 -15.68
C SER A 500 18.13 -5.81 -15.65
N LEU A 501 18.08 -5.22 -14.45
CA LEU A 501 18.34 -3.79 -14.24
C LEU A 501 19.71 -3.33 -14.80
N PRO A 502 20.86 -3.95 -14.50
CA PRO A 502 22.13 -3.55 -15.08
C PRO A 502 22.08 -3.58 -16.61
N ARG A 503 21.46 -4.59 -17.23
CA ARG A 503 21.33 -4.65 -18.70
C ARG A 503 20.46 -3.52 -19.25
N LEU A 504 19.35 -3.21 -18.58
CA LEU A 504 18.45 -2.12 -18.97
C LEU A 504 19.12 -0.75 -18.87
N LEU A 505 19.75 -0.44 -17.74
CA LEU A 505 20.47 0.83 -17.52
C LEU A 505 21.63 1.04 -18.49
N THR A 506 21.97 -0.02 -19.22
CA THR A 506 23.08 -0.05 -20.15
C THR A 506 22.68 -0.08 -21.62
N THR A 507 21.37 -0.15 -21.88
CA THR A 507 20.82 -0.14 -23.24
C THR A 507 20.31 1.27 -23.56
N PRO A 508 20.62 1.83 -24.74
CA PRO A 508 20.05 3.11 -25.17
C PRO A 508 18.52 3.04 -25.20
N ALA A 509 17.84 4.00 -24.58
CA ALA A 509 16.40 3.96 -24.36
C ALA A 509 15.79 5.37 -24.39
N THR A 510 14.52 5.46 -24.77
CA THR A 510 13.78 6.72 -24.72
C THR A 510 13.36 7.03 -23.27
N GLY A 511 14.07 7.96 -22.64
CA GLY A 511 13.77 8.47 -21.29
C GLY A 511 14.49 7.72 -20.17
N PRO A 512 14.50 8.27 -18.93
CA PRO A 512 15.13 7.63 -17.78
C PRO A 512 14.21 6.60 -17.09
N LEU A 513 14.78 5.50 -16.58
CA LEU A 513 14.08 4.59 -15.68
C LEU A 513 14.01 5.21 -14.28
N ILE A 514 12.83 5.70 -13.89
CA ILE A 514 12.62 6.31 -12.56
C ILE A 514 12.51 5.23 -11.49
N GLY A 515 13.23 5.42 -10.39
CA GLY A 515 13.22 4.49 -9.26
C GLY A 515 13.77 5.07 -7.96
N LEU A 516 13.89 4.19 -6.97
CA LEU A 516 14.43 4.47 -5.65
C LEU A 516 15.90 4.05 -5.61
N PRO A 517 16.83 4.98 -5.35
CA PRO A 517 18.25 4.63 -5.27
C PRO A 517 18.61 3.81 -4.02
N GLN A 518 17.74 3.81 -3.00
CA GLN A 518 17.85 2.99 -1.79
C GLN A 518 16.47 2.49 -1.38
N LEU A 519 16.40 1.30 -0.81
CA LEU A 519 15.13 0.77 -0.30
C LEU A 519 14.69 1.50 0.97
N PRO A 520 13.46 2.04 1.01
CA PRO A 520 12.91 2.64 2.22
C PRO A 520 12.52 1.56 3.26
N PRO A 521 12.33 1.95 4.53
CA PRO A 521 11.97 1.02 5.59
C PRO A 521 10.67 0.24 5.30
N GLY A 522 10.75 -1.09 5.43
CA GLY A 522 9.64 -2.01 5.20
C GLY A 522 9.57 -2.58 3.78
N LEU A 523 10.51 -2.22 2.90
CA LEU A 523 10.75 -2.91 1.62
C LEU A 523 12.02 -3.76 1.74
N ASP A 524 11.99 -4.96 1.19
CA ASP A 524 13.08 -5.94 1.29
C ASP A 524 13.82 -6.12 -0.05
N HIS A 525 13.11 -5.96 -1.16
CA HIS A 525 13.64 -6.15 -2.50
C HIS A 525 12.92 -5.29 -3.54
N ALA A 526 13.54 -5.18 -4.72
CA ALA A 526 13.04 -4.50 -5.89
C ALA A 526 13.19 -5.39 -7.13
N LEU A 527 12.36 -5.17 -8.13
CA LEU A 527 12.45 -5.84 -9.42
C LEU A 527 12.00 -4.88 -10.52
N ILE A 528 12.55 -5.07 -11.71
CA ILE A 528 12.08 -4.37 -12.91
C ILE A 528 11.23 -5.34 -13.72
N ILE A 529 10.04 -4.92 -14.11
CA ILE A 529 9.10 -5.71 -14.90
C ILE A 529 8.90 -5.04 -16.25
N GLY A 530 8.76 -5.83 -17.31
CA GLY A 530 8.47 -5.33 -18.65
C GLY A 530 7.83 -6.39 -19.54
N PRO A 531 7.28 -5.98 -20.70
CA PRO A 531 6.64 -6.88 -21.66
C PRO A 531 7.66 -7.83 -22.30
N GLY A 532 7.86 -9.00 -21.67
CA GLY A 532 8.84 -10.01 -22.07
C GLY A 532 10.28 -9.50 -21.96
N ASN A 533 11.25 -10.40 -21.81
CA ASN A 533 12.66 -10.02 -21.95
C ASN A 533 12.85 -9.69 -23.44
N PRO A 534 12.99 -8.41 -23.86
CA PRO A 534 13.24 -8.13 -25.27
C PRO A 534 14.52 -8.87 -25.60
N THR A 535 14.43 -9.89 -26.46
CA THR A 535 15.66 -10.52 -26.89
C THR A 535 16.46 -9.44 -27.61
N ILE A 536 17.76 -9.37 -27.36
CA ILE A 536 18.61 -8.36 -27.99
C ILE A 536 18.45 -8.43 -29.52
N ASP A 537 18.16 -9.63 -30.05
CA ASP A 537 17.82 -9.83 -31.46
C ASP A 537 16.62 -8.95 -31.89
N ASP A 538 15.58 -8.78 -31.08
CA ASP A 538 14.42 -7.93 -31.40
C ASP A 538 14.78 -6.43 -31.41
N VAL A 539 15.60 -5.96 -30.47
CA VAL A 539 16.01 -4.54 -30.36
C VAL A 539 17.03 -4.19 -31.45
N VAL A 540 17.98 -5.07 -31.71
CA VAL A 540 19.06 -4.85 -32.69
C VAL A 540 18.57 -5.02 -34.13
N SER A 541 17.67 -5.96 -34.41
CA SER A 541 17.12 -6.17 -35.76
C SER A 541 16.07 -5.14 -36.17
N SER A 542 15.35 -4.55 -35.21
CA SER A 542 14.32 -3.52 -35.51
C SER A 542 14.87 -2.10 -35.49
N GLY A 543 16.06 -1.87 -34.92
CA GLY A 543 16.56 -0.52 -34.65
C GLY A 543 15.70 0.28 -33.66
N ALA A 544 14.74 -0.38 -32.99
CA ALA A 544 13.86 0.27 -32.03
C ALA A 544 14.63 0.63 -30.76
N GLN A 545 14.53 1.88 -30.30
CA GLN A 545 14.95 2.24 -28.95
C GLN A 545 14.04 1.53 -27.95
N LEU A 546 14.62 1.03 -26.84
CA LEU A 546 13.80 0.55 -25.74
C LEU A 546 12.99 1.71 -25.19
N ASP A 547 11.69 1.49 -25.06
CA ASP A 547 10.80 2.48 -24.46
C ASP A 547 10.62 2.16 -22.98
N PHE A 548 11.33 2.91 -22.13
CA PHE A 548 11.23 2.76 -20.68
C PHE A 548 9.85 3.13 -20.12
N THR A 549 8.97 3.76 -20.90
CA THR A 549 7.58 3.94 -20.49
C THR A 549 6.84 2.61 -20.33
N ASN A 550 7.27 1.53 -20.99
CA ASN A 550 6.65 0.22 -20.82
C ASN A 550 7.24 -0.61 -19.68
N LEU A 551 8.21 -0.06 -18.94
CA LEU A 551 8.86 -0.72 -17.81
C LEU A 551 8.26 -0.25 -16.49
N GLU A 552 8.30 -1.15 -15.51
CA GLU A 552 7.83 -0.89 -14.16
C GLU A 552 8.92 -1.18 -13.15
N SER A 553 9.11 -0.27 -12.20
CA SER A 553 9.92 -0.52 -11.02
C SER A 553 9.00 -0.94 -9.88
N VAL A 554 9.14 -2.18 -9.41
CA VAL A 554 8.36 -2.73 -8.29
C VAL A 554 9.26 -2.90 -7.09
N TYR A 555 8.81 -2.41 -5.93
CA TYR A 555 9.48 -2.52 -4.65
C TYR A 555 8.54 -3.23 -3.68
N VAL A 556 9.04 -4.30 -3.05
CA VAL A 556 8.22 -5.23 -2.29
C VAL A 556 8.84 -5.46 -0.92
N GLY A 557 8.01 -5.49 0.11
CA GLY A 557 8.35 -5.98 1.42
C GLY A 557 7.11 -6.44 2.20
N PRO A 558 7.26 -6.75 3.48
CA PRO A 558 6.18 -7.29 4.28
C PRO A 558 5.07 -6.24 4.45
N ALA A 559 3.88 -6.51 3.91
CA ALA A 559 2.72 -5.62 3.93
C ALA A 559 2.93 -4.23 3.28
N LYS A 560 4.03 -4.01 2.54
CA LYS A 560 4.27 -2.80 1.77
C LYS A 560 4.68 -3.14 0.35
N ARG A 561 4.07 -2.46 -0.61
CA ARG A 561 4.40 -2.61 -2.03
C ARG A 561 4.29 -1.27 -2.72
N LEU A 562 5.24 -0.95 -3.58
CA LEU A 562 5.27 0.27 -4.37
C LEU A 562 5.59 -0.09 -5.81
N VAL A 563 4.74 0.32 -6.74
CA VAL A 563 4.94 0.17 -8.19
C VAL A 563 5.03 1.55 -8.80
N LEU A 564 6.03 1.75 -9.65
CA LEU A 564 6.22 2.93 -10.48
C LEU A 564 6.05 2.51 -11.94
N LEU A 565 5.08 3.09 -12.62
CA LEU A 565 4.82 2.86 -14.04
C LEU A 565 5.15 4.13 -14.82
N GLY A 566 5.91 4.01 -15.91
CA GLY A 566 6.00 5.08 -16.88
C GLY A 566 4.67 5.19 -17.63
N GLU A 567 3.94 6.30 -17.52
CA GLU A 567 2.68 6.42 -18.25
C GLU A 567 2.47 7.85 -18.76
N VAL A 568 1.73 7.99 -19.86
CA VAL A 568 1.37 9.28 -20.47
C VAL A 568 -0.05 9.68 -20.08
N ILE A 569 -0.45 9.46 -18.83
CA ILE A 569 -1.74 9.95 -18.32
C ILE A 569 -1.49 11.27 -17.59
N PRO A 570 -1.83 12.42 -18.18
CA PRO A 570 -1.83 13.68 -17.44
C PRO A 570 -2.88 13.62 -16.33
N PRO A 571 -2.60 14.21 -15.16
CA PRO A 571 -3.55 14.24 -14.05
C PRO A 571 -4.77 15.11 -14.41
N ASP A 572 -5.98 14.59 -14.15
CA ASP A 572 -7.24 15.33 -14.32
C ASP A 572 -7.49 16.38 -13.21
N SER A 573 -6.53 16.60 -12.30
CA SER A 573 -6.67 17.42 -11.10
C SER A 573 -5.61 18.51 -11.02
N ASP A 574 -6.03 19.74 -10.74
CA ASP A 574 -5.13 20.86 -10.43
C ASP A 574 -4.59 20.81 -8.99
N GLN A 575 -5.10 19.90 -8.14
CA GLN A 575 -4.64 19.74 -6.76
C GLN A 575 -3.45 18.78 -6.70
N PHE A 576 -2.32 19.30 -6.21
CA PHE A 576 -1.10 18.52 -5.99
C PHE A 576 -0.44 18.86 -4.65
N VAL A 577 0.41 17.94 -4.20
CA VAL A 577 1.34 18.14 -3.08
C VAL A 577 2.77 18.09 -3.63
N ILE A 578 3.66 18.95 -3.14
CA ILE A 578 5.07 18.91 -3.55
C ILE A 578 5.82 17.89 -2.70
N ALA A 579 6.56 16.99 -3.35
CA ALA A 579 7.45 16.02 -2.72
C ALA A 579 8.79 15.98 -3.48
N GLY A 580 9.80 16.66 -2.95
CA GLY A 580 11.08 16.81 -3.65
C GLY A 580 10.88 17.52 -5.00
N PRO A 581 11.41 16.99 -6.12
CA PRO A 581 11.25 17.59 -7.44
C PRO A 581 9.89 17.28 -8.11
N TRP A 582 8.95 16.66 -7.38
CA TRP A 582 7.70 16.15 -7.94
C TRP A 582 6.47 16.90 -7.43
N ARG A 583 5.55 17.21 -8.34
CA ARG A 583 4.15 17.48 -8.03
C ARG A 583 3.41 16.14 -8.00
N VAL A 584 2.86 15.80 -6.84
CA VAL A 584 2.16 14.54 -6.59
C VAL A 584 0.66 14.78 -6.63
N HIS A 585 0.02 14.20 -7.65
CA HIS A 585 -1.42 14.25 -7.87
C HIS A 585 -2.06 12.96 -7.39
N PHE A 586 -2.64 12.96 -6.19
CA PHE A 586 -3.32 11.76 -5.66
C PHE A 586 -4.62 11.51 -6.42
N LEU A 587 -4.75 10.30 -6.95
CA LEU A 587 -5.94 9.88 -7.68
C LEU A 587 -7.03 9.41 -6.70
N PRO A 588 -8.32 9.48 -7.09
CA PRO A 588 -9.39 8.87 -6.31
C PRO A 588 -9.10 7.39 -6.05
N GLN A 589 -9.18 6.97 -4.79
CA GLN A 589 -8.87 5.59 -4.39
C GLN A 589 -9.82 4.59 -5.08
N VAL A 590 -9.25 3.75 -5.96
CA VAL A 590 -9.98 2.65 -6.59
C VAL A 590 -10.15 1.48 -5.61
N LEU A 591 -9.16 1.24 -4.76
CA LEU A 591 -9.20 0.24 -3.68
C LEU A 591 -8.83 0.89 -2.34
N PRO A 592 -9.47 0.54 -1.22
CA PRO A 592 -9.13 1.11 0.09
C PRO A 592 -7.66 0.84 0.49
N THR A 593 -7.14 -0.31 0.10
CA THR A 593 -5.78 -0.79 0.45
C THR A 593 -4.69 -0.21 -0.43
N VAL A 594 -5.05 0.49 -1.51
CA VAL A 594 -4.12 0.96 -2.56
C VAL A 594 -4.25 2.46 -2.73
N MET A 595 -3.15 3.16 -2.47
CA MET A 595 -3.00 4.56 -2.81
C MET A 595 -2.47 4.66 -4.23
N SER A 596 -3.04 5.58 -5.02
CA SER A 596 -2.57 5.84 -6.37
C SER A 596 -2.32 7.32 -6.57
N ALA A 597 -1.24 7.64 -7.29
CA ALA A 597 -0.86 9.02 -7.57
C ALA A 597 -0.14 9.13 -8.92
N VAL A 598 -0.19 10.31 -9.53
CA VAL A 598 0.62 10.64 -10.71
C VAL A 598 1.69 11.65 -10.30
N LEU A 599 2.93 11.38 -10.67
CA LEU A 599 4.06 12.30 -10.50
C LEU A 599 4.24 13.12 -11.76
N GLU A 600 4.31 14.43 -11.58
CA GLU A 600 4.69 15.41 -12.60
C GLU A 600 5.97 16.12 -12.12
N PRO A 601 7.00 16.28 -12.97
CA PRO A 601 8.18 17.04 -12.59
C PRO A 601 7.83 18.52 -12.32
N GLU A 602 8.33 19.09 -11.23
CA GLU A 602 8.02 20.47 -10.82
C GLU A 602 8.46 21.52 -11.88
N THR A 603 9.54 21.22 -12.60
CA THR A 603 10.18 22.13 -13.55
C THR A 603 9.54 22.17 -14.94
N VAL A 604 8.46 21.44 -15.22
CA VAL A 604 7.78 21.51 -16.54
C VAL A 604 7.13 22.91 -16.68
N PRO A 605 7.68 23.81 -17.51
CA PRO A 605 7.11 25.14 -17.69
C PRO A 605 5.93 25.00 -18.66
N ASN A 606 4.72 25.18 -18.15
CA ASN A 606 3.45 25.27 -18.91
C ASN A 606 3.19 24.13 -19.91
N ALA A 607 2.31 23.20 -19.53
CA ALA A 607 1.72 22.15 -20.37
C ALA A 607 1.05 22.64 -21.68
N ALA A 608 0.89 23.96 -21.87
CA ALA A 608 0.27 24.55 -23.05
C ALA A 608 1.13 24.55 -24.33
N THR A 609 2.44 24.26 -24.23
CA THR A 609 3.37 24.28 -25.40
C THR A 609 3.92 22.91 -25.79
N ALA A 610 3.42 21.80 -25.22
CA ALA A 610 3.78 20.44 -25.63
C ALA A 610 3.13 20.04 -26.98
N THR A 611 3.12 20.93 -27.97
CA THR A 611 2.54 20.71 -29.30
C THR A 611 3.41 19.85 -30.22
N ASN A 612 4.62 19.47 -29.80
CA ASN A 612 5.58 18.72 -30.62
C ASN A 612 5.98 17.35 -30.03
N GLY A 613 5.02 16.60 -29.47
CA GLY A 613 5.17 15.14 -29.29
C GLY A 613 6.13 14.65 -28.20
N THR A 614 6.88 15.51 -27.52
CA THR A 614 7.59 15.14 -26.28
C THR A 614 6.64 15.30 -25.10
N SER A 615 5.91 14.23 -24.78
CA SER A 615 5.10 14.14 -23.57
C SER A 615 5.95 14.43 -22.33
N ALA A 616 5.45 15.27 -21.42
CA ALA A 616 6.01 15.28 -20.07
C ALA A 616 5.96 13.85 -19.52
N ASN A 617 7.09 13.32 -19.05
CA ASN A 617 7.16 11.97 -18.50
C ASN A 617 6.45 11.96 -17.15
N PHE A 618 5.18 11.55 -17.13
CA PHE A 618 4.48 11.29 -15.90
C PHE A 618 4.87 9.90 -15.38
N THR A 619 4.89 9.73 -14.07
CA THR A 619 5.07 8.42 -13.44
C THR A 619 3.84 8.11 -12.61
N HIS A 620 3.14 7.04 -12.96
CA HIS A 620 2.02 6.54 -12.17
C HIS A 620 2.57 5.73 -10.99
N ILE A 621 2.02 5.98 -9.81
CA ILE A 621 2.38 5.31 -8.57
C ILE A 621 1.19 4.49 -8.11
N ILE A 622 1.51 3.28 -7.68
CA ILE A 622 0.59 2.39 -6.96
C ILE A 622 1.29 1.95 -5.69
N ALA A 623 0.72 2.30 -4.54
CA ALA A 623 1.31 2.07 -3.24
C ALA A 623 0.33 1.32 -2.33
N GLU A 624 0.67 0.08 -1.96
CA GLU A 624 -0.10 -0.74 -1.02
C GLU A 624 0.52 -0.72 0.38
N GLY A 625 -0.30 -0.57 1.41
CA GLY A 625 0.16 -0.57 2.80
C GLY A 625 0.92 0.70 3.22
N TRP A 626 0.83 1.77 2.42
CA TRP A 626 1.43 3.06 2.71
C TRP A 626 0.41 4.08 3.22
N THR A 627 0.78 4.82 4.26
CA THR A 627 0.10 6.09 4.58
C THR A 627 0.65 7.22 3.72
N GLN A 628 -0.14 8.28 3.50
CA GLN A 628 0.30 9.43 2.71
C GLN A 628 1.56 10.09 3.32
N SER A 629 1.64 10.16 4.65
CA SER A 629 2.79 10.71 5.37
C SER A 629 4.06 9.87 5.26
N GLU A 630 3.94 8.54 5.10
CA GLU A 630 5.09 7.67 4.84
C GLU A 630 5.51 7.71 3.38
N LEU A 631 4.54 7.82 2.46
CA LEU A 631 4.80 7.79 1.03
C LEU A 631 5.48 9.06 0.53
N LEU A 632 5.02 10.26 0.94
CA LEU A 632 5.56 11.53 0.45
C LEU A 632 7.08 11.68 0.63
N PRO A 633 7.70 11.35 1.79
CA PRO A 633 9.15 11.34 1.93
C PRO A 633 9.86 10.37 1.00
N VAL A 634 9.27 9.20 0.72
CA VAL A 634 9.82 8.21 -0.22
C VAL A 634 9.77 8.75 -1.64
N LEU A 635 8.65 9.33 -2.05
CA LEU A 635 8.48 9.94 -3.38
C LEU A 635 9.46 11.09 -3.61
N ALA A 636 9.79 11.86 -2.58
CA ALA A 636 10.77 12.93 -2.65
C ALA A 636 12.19 12.45 -3.00
N THR A 637 12.49 11.15 -2.86
CA THR A 637 13.80 10.55 -3.20
C THR A 637 13.84 9.93 -4.59
N LEU A 638 12.70 9.86 -5.29
CA LEU A 638 12.64 9.27 -6.63
C LEU A 638 13.45 10.10 -7.63
N ARG A 639 14.26 9.40 -8.41
CA ARG A 639 15.10 9.97 -9.47
C ARG A 639 15.38 8.92 -10.54
N PRO A 640 15.97 9.30 -11.69
CA PRO A 640 16.56 8.34 -12.61
C PRO A 640 17.50 7.38 -11.88
N LEU A 641 17.31 6.08 -12.11
CA LEU A 641 18.23 5.05 -11.62
C LEU A 641 19.50 5.08 -12.46
N HIS A 642 20.64 4.99 -11.77
CA HIS A 642 21.95 4.84 -12.37
C HIS A 642 22.55 3.50 -12.00
N ILE A 643 23.52 3.06 -12.79
CA ILE A 643 24.18 1.76 -12.58
C ILE A 643 24.82 1.64 -11.17
N LYS A 644 25.29 2.77 -10.61
CA LYS A 644 25.82 2.83 -9.25
C LYS A 644 24.78 2.53 -8.17
N ASP A 645 23.50 2.83 -8.42
CA ASP A 645 22.42 2.57 -7.47
C ASP A 645 22.17 1.07 -7.38
N TRP A 646 22.15 0.39 -8.53
CA TRP A 646 22.13 -1.07 -8.59
C TRP A 646 23.36 -1.67 -7.88
N MET A 647 24.56 -1.16 -8.15
CA MET A 647 25.78 -1.68 -7.51
C MET A 647 25.80 -1.50 -5.99
N ALA A 648 25.23 -0.41 -5.48
CA ALA A 648 25.17 -0.12 -4.05
C ALA A 648 24.12 -0.96 -3.30
N ALA A 649 23.17 -1.56 -4.03
CA ALA A 649 22.05 -2.30 -3.48
C ALA A 649 21.77 -3.59 -4.27
N GLN A 650 22.83 -4.25 -4.78
CA GLN A 650 22.68 -5.38 -5.71
C GLN A 650 21.89 -6.52 -5.08
N GLU A 651 22.08 -6.78 -3.79
CA GLU A 651 21.38 -7.79 -3.00
C GLU A 651 19.88 -7.55 -2.87
N HIS A 652 19.44 -6.32 -3.12
CA HIS A 652 18.04 -5.90 -3.04
C HIS A 652 17.32 -6.00 -4.38
N PHE A 653 18.02 -5.97 -5.51
CA PHE A 653 17.40 -6.12 -6.82
C PHE A 653 17.33 -7.60 -7.24
N TYR A 654 16.14 -8.07 -7.58
CA TYR A 654 15.98 -9.35 -8.25
C TYR A 654 16.62 -9.26 -9.64
N GLU A 655 17.61 -10.11 -9.88
CA GLU A 655 18.35 -10.16 -11.14
C GLU A 655 18.10 -11.52 -11.82
N PRO A 656 17.28 -11.56 -12.90
CA PRO A 656 16.97 -12.81 -13.60
C PRO A 656 18.19 -13.44 -14.29
N LEU A 657 19.22 -12.64 -14.63
CA LEU A 657 20.43 -13.05 -15.32
C LEU A 657 21.67 -12.52 -14.59
N PRO A 658 22.00 -13.07 -13.40
CA PRO A 658 23.07 -12.54 -12.56
C PRO A 658 24.41 -12.57 -13.28
N LEU A 659 25.14 -11.46 -13.23
CA LEU A 659 26.49 -11.39 -13.78
C LEU A 659 27.40 -12.34 -12.99
N PRO A 660 28.20 -13.18 -13.68
CA PRO A 660 29.27 -13.95 -13.04
C PRO A 660 30.14 -13.07 -12.14
N PRO A 661 30.60 -13.54 -10.96
CA PRO A 661 31.29 -12.69 -9.98
C PRO A 661 32.49 -11.91 -10.53
N VAL A 662 33.24 -12.52 -11.46
CA VAL A 662 34.36 -11.86 -12.14
C VAL A 662 33.87 -10.69 -12.98
N LEU A 663 32.79 -10.88 -13.76
CA LEU A 663 32.20 -9.82 -14.58
C LEU A 663 31.56 -8.72 -13.73
N ALA A 664 30.91 -9.08 -12.63
CA ALA A 664 30.37 -8.11 -11.68
C ALA A 664 31.48 -7.22 -11.09
N ALA A 665 32.61 -7.80 -10.68
CA ALA A 665 33.77 -7.04 -10.17
C ALA A 665 34.39 -6.11 -11.21
N HIS A 666 34.47 -6.55 -12.46
CA HIS A 666 34.99 -5.71 -13.56
C HIS A 666 34.02 -4.59 -13.94
N ALA A 667 32.73 -4.90 -14.03
CA ALA A 667 31.68 -3.91 -14.21
C ALA A 667 31.75 -2.86 -13.10
N GLN A 668 31.93 -3.29 -11.85
CA GLN A 668 32.08 -2.39 -10.71
C GLN A 668 33.31 -1.47 -10.80
N ALA A 669 34.48 -2.02 -11.18
CA ALA A 669 35.69 -1.22 -11.35
C ALA A 669 35.54 -0.19 -12.48
N LEU A 670 34.94 -0.59 -13.60
CA LEU A 670 34.75 0.27 -14.76
C LEU A 670 33.69 1.34 -14.51
N PHE A 671 32.56 0.99 -13.90
CA PHE A 671 31.53 1.96 -13.51
C PHE A 671 32.03 2.96 -12.47
N GLY A 672 32.96 2.56 -11.60
CA GLY A 672 33.69 3.49 -10.73
C GLY A 672 34.58 4.48 -11.50
N ALA A 673 35.19 4.06 -12.62
CA ALA A 673 36.05 4.92 -13.43
C ALA A 673 35.28 5.94 -14.29
N VAL A 674 34.06 5.59 -14.71
CA VAL A 674 33.15 6.50 -15.47
C VAL A 674 32.14 7.22 -14.57
N GLN A 675 32.30 7.14 -13.24
CA GLN A 675 31.38 7.73 -12.29
C GLN A 675 31.41 9.26 -12.38
N ILE A 676 30.23 9.88 -12.46
CA ILE A 676 30.09 11.34 -12.44
C ILE A 676 30.59 11.90 -11.11
N HIS A 677 31.46 12.90 -11.18
CA HIS A 677 31.95 13.64 -10.02
C HIS A 677 31.38 15.07 -10.04
N PRO A 678 30.32 15.36 -9.26
CA PRO A 678 29.74 16.70 -9.18
C PRO A 678 30.80 17.77 -8.85
N GLY A 679 30.79 18.88 -9.59
CA GLY A 679 31.79 19.94 -9.42
C GLY A 679 33.17 19.59 -10.00
N GLN A 680 33.23 18.63 -10.91
CA GLN A 680 34.39 18.34 -11.77
C GLN A 680 33.98 18.42 -13.25
N ILE A 681 34.97 18.64 -14.11
CA ILE A 681 34.81 18.66 -15.57
C ILE A 681 35.34 17.32 -16.09
N HIS A 682 34.49 16.58 -16.77
CA HIS A 682 34.90 15.42 -17.56
C HIS A 682 35.51 15.90 -18.86
N HIS A 683 36.73 15.46 -19.17
CA HIS A 683 37.48 15.86 -20.35
C HIS A 683 37.92 14.63 -21.15
N GLN A 684 37.50 14.58 -22.41
CA GLN A 684 37.79 13.49 -23.32
C GLN A 684 38.41 14.01 -24.62
N VAL A 685 39.49 13.37 -25.06
CA VAL A 685 40.16 13.65 -26.33
C VAL A 685 40.13 12.39 -27.17
N ILE A 686 39.60 12.49 -28.38
CA ILE A 686 39.46 11.40 -29.33
C ILE A 686 40.12 11.79 -30.66
N ARG A 687 41.05 10.98 -31.14
CA ARG A 687 41.61 11.10 -32.49
C ARG A 687 40.80 10.25 -33.46
N GLU A 688 40.16 10.85 -34.44
CA GLU A 688 39.32 10.15 -35.42
C GLU A 688 40.03 9.99 -36.76
N THR A 689 39.87 8.83 -37.40
CA THR A 689 40.45 8.52 -38.72
C THR A 689 39.35 8.14 -39.71
N THR A 690 38.78 9.10 -40.40
CA THR A 690 37.84 8.85 -41.50
C THR A 690 38.62 8.51 -42.78
N ARG A 691 38.22 7.47 -43.51
CA ARG A 691 38.83 7.19 -44.82
C ARG A 691 38.36 8.27 -45.82
N GLN A 692 39.19 8.62 -46.79
CA GLN A 692 38.82 9.54 -47.87
C GLN A 692 38.82 8.78 -49.19
N ALA A 693 37.78 8.96 -50.00
CA ALA A 693 37.57 8.19 -51.23
C ALA A 693 38.84 8.19 -52.10
N PRO A 694 39.49 7.02 -52.35
CA PRO A 694 40.68 6.96 -53.18
C PRO A 694 40.27 7.08 -54.65
N PHE A 695 40.03 8.28 -55.18
CA PHE A 695 39.78 8.61 -56.60
C PHE A 695 38.68 7.83 -57.36
N PHE A 696 38.07 6.79 -56.79
CA PHE A 696 37.00 6.00 -57.39
C PHE A 696 35.66 6.53 -56.91
N ALA A 697 35.11 7.50 -57.64
CA ALA A 697 33.83 8.16 -57.35
C ALA A 697 32.60 7.27 -57.55
N THR A 698 32.74 5.96 -57.75
CA THR A 698 31.68 5.12 -58.32
C THR A 698 31.16 4.00 -57.43
N LEU A 699 31.78 3.73 -56.27
CA LEU A 699 31.21 2.83 -55.26
C LEU A 699 31.27 3.55 -53.89
N PRO A 700 30.12 3.96 -53.32
CA PRO A 700 30.07 4.75 -52.08
C PRO A 700 30.43 3.92 -50.82
N ASP A 701 31.70 3.61 -50.59
CA ASP A 701 32.10 3.01 -49.31
C ASP A 701 31.75 3.97 -48.14
N PRO A 702 30.92 3.55 -47.16
CA PRO A 702 30.35 4.43 -46.13
C PRO A 702 31.39 4.96 -45.13
N TYR A 703 32.60 4.40 -45.12
CA TYR A 703 33.72 4.92 -44.34
C TYR A 703 34.51 6.01 -45.07
N HIS A 704 34.19 6.28 -46.33
CA HIS A 704 34.88 7.25 -47.17
C HIS A 704 34.12 8.57 -47.24
N ALA A 705 34.73 9.63 -46.73
CA ALA A 705 34.19 10.97 -46.85
C ALA A 705 34.27 11.46 -48.32
N PRO A 706 33.28 12.21 -48.84
CA PRO A 706 33.25 12.62 -50.24
C PRO A 706 34.47 13.47 -50.61
N PRO A 707 34.94 13.45 -51.87
CA PRO A 707 36.02 14.32 -52.30
C PRO A 707 35.62 15.77 -52.03
N GLN A 708 36.43 16.52 -51.25
CA GLN A 708 36.18 17.89 -50.72
C GLN A 708 35.51 18.00 -49.34
N SER A 709 35.35 16.90 -48.60
CA SER A 709 34.97 16.94 -47.18
C SER A 709 36.16 17.16 -46.23
N TRP A 710 35.85 17.33 -44.94
CA TRP A 710 36.79 17.40 -43.80
C TRP A 710 37.99 16.43 -43.91
N PRO A 711 39.17 16.77 -43.34
CA PRO A 711 40.37 15.94 -43.39
C PRO A 711 40.15 14.53 -42.81
N SER A 712 40.94 13.56 -43.29
CA SER A 712 40.86 12.15 -42.88
C SER A 712 41.24 11.93 -41.42
N LEU A 713 42.19 12.69 -40.90
CA LEU A 713 42.58 12.63 -39.49
C LEU A 713 42.04 13.86 -38.76
N ARG A 714 41.34 13.63 -37.65
CA ARG A 714 40.70 14.67 -36.84
C ARG A 714 40.97 14.42 -35.36
N ARG A 715 40.77 15.44 -34.55
CA ARG A 715 40.86 15.37 -33.10
C ARG A 715 39.60 16.02 -32.52
N ALA A 716 38.70 15.19 -32.01
CA ALA A 716 37.54 15.61 -31.25
C ALA A 716 37.92 15.77 -29.78
N GLU A 717 37.46 16.83 -29.15
CA GLU A 717 37.71 17.15 -27.75
C GLU A 717 36.38 17.53 -27.11
N THR A 718 36.05 16.88 -26.00
CA THR A 718 34.77 17.01 -25.31
C THR A 718 35.02 17.38 -23.86
N TRP A 719 34.31 18.39 -23.38
CA TRP A 719 34.30 18.82 -21.99
C TRP A 719 32.87 18.84 -21.49
N ILE A 720 32.62 18.26 -20.33
CA ILE A 720 31.29 18.21 -19.72
C ILE A 720 31.44 18.59 -18.25
N GLU A 721 30.71 19.59 -17.80
CA GLU A 721 30.58 19.93 -16.38
C GLU A 721 29.25 19.39 -15.86
N TYR A 722 29.34 18.63 -14.78
CA TYR A 722 28.18 18.09 -14.08
C TYR A 722 27.85 18.90 -12.83
N GLY A 723 26.56 19.21 -12.68
CA GLY A 723 25.98 19.86 -11.52
C GLY A 723 25.97 19.00 -10.25
N PRO A 724 25.56 19.60 -9.11
CA PRO A 724 25.37 18.87 -7.84
C PRO A 724 24.24 17.83 -7.91
N ASP A 725 23.35 17.93 -8.88
CA ASP A 725 22.29 16.98 -9.22
C ASP A 725 22.72 15.93 -10.25
N GLU A 726 24.01 15.91 -10.62
CA GLU A 726 24.60 15.05 -11.65
C GLU A 726 24.07 15.30 -13.07
N ALA A 727 23.31 16.37 -13.28
CA ALA A 727 22.91 16.81 -14.61
C ALA A 727 24.07 17.50 -15.34
N GLU A 728 24.11 17.38 -16.67
CA GLU A 728 25.03 18.18 -17.49
C GLU A 728 24.60 19.64 -17.41
N HIS A 729 25.45 20.49 -16.84
CA HIS A 729 25.22 21.94 -16.80
C HIS A 729 25.81 22.63 -18.04
N ARG A 730 27.04 22.23 -18.38
CA ARG A 730 27.76 22.79 -19.54
C ARG A 730 28.43 21.69 -20.31
N ALA A 731 28.38 21.79 -21.63
CA ALA A 731 29.10 20.88 -22.50
C ALA A 731 29.77 21.69 -23.62
N LEU A 732 30.96 21.26 -24.02
CA LEU A 732 31.65 21.76 -25.19
C LEU A 732 32.19 20.56 -25.94
N HIS A 733 31.97 20.53 -27.24
CA HIS A 733 32.51 19.53 -28.14
C HIS A 733 33.12 20.24 -29.33
N ILE A 734 34.42 20.03 -29.56
CA ILE A 734 35.17 20.65 -30.65
C ILE A 734 35.82 19.55 -31.47
N VAL A 735 35.59 19.55 -32.78
CA VAL A 735 36.34 18.72 -33.71
C VAL A 735 37.34 19.60 -34.43
N ASN A 736 38.61 19.25 -34.35
CA ASN A 736 39.71 19.93 -35.04
C ASN A 736 40.32 19.01 -36.09
N ASP A 737 40.99 19.60 -37.08
CA ASP A 737 42.00 18.85 -37.82
C ASP A 737 43.27 18.68 -36.98
N MET A 738 44.24 17.92 -37.50
CA MET A 738 45.50 17.66 -36.80
C MET A 738 46.42 18.88 -36.69
N THR A 739 46.10 19.98 -37.37
CA THR A 739 46.80 21.26 -37.27
C THR A 739 46.17 22.21 -36.24
N GLY A 740 45.03 21.83 -35.67
CA GLY A 740 44.28 22.61 -34.68
C GLY A 740 43.25 23.56 -35.30
N HIS A 741 42.94 23.43 -36.59
CA HIS A 741 41.87 24.19 -37.21
C HIS A 741 40.51 23.61 -36.79
N VAL A 742 39.64 24.44 -36.21
CA VAL A 742 38.28 24.02 -35.81
C VAL A 742 37.48 23.69 -37.05
N LEU A 743 36.93 22.49 -37.03
CA LEU A 743 36.06 21.97 -38.06
C LEU A 743 34.62 22.24 -37.64
N THR A 744 34.21 21.60 -36.55
CA THR A 744 32.91 21.86 -35.93
C THR A 744 33.10 22.16 -34.47
N ALA A 745 32.18 22.93 -33.91
CA ALA A 745 32.07 23.10 -32.49
C ALA A 745 30.59 23.08 -32.11
N SER A 746 30.26 22.48 -30.98
CA SER A 746 28.95 22.59 -30.37
C SER A 746 29.10 22.77 -28.88
N TRP A 747 28.33 23.68 -28.30
CA TRP A 747 28.38 23.93 -26.86
C TRP A 747 27.01 24.25 -26.28
N TYR A 748 26.92 24.05 -24.97
CA TYR A 748 25.69 24.17 -24.19
C TYR A 748 25.96 24.92 -22.89
N ASP A 749 25.07 25.84 -22.54
CA ASP A 749 25.15 26.69 -21.35
C ASP A 749 23.83 26.76 -20.56
N ASP A 750 23.32 25.62 -20.08
CA ASP A 750 22.04 25.46 -19.35
C ASP A 750 20.76 25.90 -20.11
N GLN A 751 20.84 26.89 -21.00
CA GLN A 751 19.71 27.62 -21.62
C GLN A 751 19.74 27.57 -23.14
N SER A 752 20.91 27.48 -23.74
CA SER A 752 21.08 27.52 -25.20
C SER A 752 22.01 26.42 -25.66
N TRP A 753 21.69 25.85 -26.82
CA TRP A 753 22.63 25.03 -27.57
C TRP A 753 23.09 25.80 -28.79
N HIS A 754 24.38 25.77 -29.04
CA HIS A 754 24.99 26.40 -30.19
C HIS A 754 25.78 25.38 -30.98
N SER A 755 25.83 25.55 -32.29
CA SER A 755 26.77 24.83 -33.16
C SER A 755 27.38 25.72 -34.23
N TYR A 756 28.58 25.34 -34.64
CA TYR A 756 29.37 25.95 -35.68
C TYR A 756 29.86 24.89 -36.66
N ASP A 757 29.81 25.22 -37.95
CA ASP A 757 30.35 24.42 -39.03
C ASP A 757 31.24 25.29 -39.95
N ALA A 758 32.53 24.97 -40.01
CA ALA A 758 33.49 25.73 -40.83
C ALA A 758 33.31 25.55 -42.35
N LEU A 759 32.65 24.49 -42.83
CA LEU A 759 32.37 24.31 -44.26
C LEU A 759 31.32 25.31 -44.75
N THR A 760 30.32 25.58 -43.91
CA THR A 760 29.24 26.55 -44.22
C THR A 760 29.57 27.96 -43.71
N GLY A 761 30.46 28.08 -42.73
CA GLY A 761 30.78 29.35 -42.06
C GLY A 761 29.59 29.89 -41.25
N SER A 762 28.67 29.01 -40.86
CA SER A 762 27.42 29.34 -40.20
C SER A 762 27.44 28.94 -38.73
N MET A 763 26.74 29.73 -37.90
CA MET A 763 26.39 29.39 -36.53
C MET A 763 24.89 29.17 -36.43
N ILE A 764 24.49 28.08 -35.78
CA ILE A 764 23.10 27.82 -35.39
C ILE A 764 23.00 28.00 -33.87
N SER A 765 21.98 28.75 -33.44
CA SER A 765 21.66 28.95 -32.02
C SER A 765 20.22 28.53 -31.79
N GLU A 766 20.01 27.55 -30.91
CA GLU A 766 18.68 27.07 -30.55
C GLU A 766 18.46 27.24 -29.04
N GLN A 767 17.36 27.90 -28.66
CA GLN A 767 16.87 27.84 -27.30
C GLN A 767 16.36 26.43 -27.03
N ARG A 768 16.99 25.75 -26.09
CA ARG A 768 16.61 24.39 -25.71
C ARG A 768 15.94 24.42 -24.34
N GLN A 769 14.87 23.65 -24.17
CA GLN A 769 14.43 23.35 -22.80
C GLN A 769 15.47 22.47 -22.12
N PRO A 770 15.72 22.63 -20.81
CA PRO A 770 16.55 21.69 -20.06
C PRO A 770 15.92 20.31 -20.16
N GLY A 771 16.57 19.44 -20.93
CA GLY A 771 16.21 18.03 -21.06
C GLY A 771 17.39 17.21 -20.62
N MET A 772 17.15 16.17 -19.82
CA MET A 772 18.16 15.17 -19.50
C MET A 772 18.74 14.63 -20.79
N LEU A 773 20.00 14.95 -21.07
CA LEU A 773 20.75 14.31 -22.15
C LEU A 773 21.35 13.01 -21.63
N GLU A 774 21.29 12.00 -22.50
CA GLU A 774 21.82 10.67 -22.25
C GLU A 774 23.34 10.74 -21.97
N PRO A 775 23.85 9.97 -20.99
CA PRO A 775 25.29 9.85 -20.77
C PRO A 775 25.96 9.31 -22.03
N LYS A 776 26.80 10.12 -22.70
CA LYS A 776 27.39 9.75 -24.00
C LYS A 776 28.69 8.94 -23.94
N LEU A 777 28.72 8.01 -24.89
CA LEU A 777 29.75 7.15 -25.46
C LEU A 777 30.47 6.11 -24.58
N GLU A 778 31.31 6.41 -23.60
CA GLU A 778 32.18 5.34 -23.05
C GLU A 778 31.48 4.45 -22.03
N ALA A 779 30.68 5.06 -21.13
CA ALA A 779 29.76 4.31 -20.29
C ALA A 779 28.82 3.52 -21.19
N ALA A 780 28.19 4.13 -22.20
CA ALA A 780 27.28 3.50 -23.18
C ALA A 780 27.91 2.35 -24.00
N VAL A 781 29.19 2.45 -24.38
CA VAL A 781 29.91 1.46 -25.21
C VAL A 781 30.30 0.22 -24.41
N PHE A 782 30.60 0.33 -23.11
CA PHE A 782 30.80 -0.85 -22.24
C PHE A 782 29.48 -1.35 -21.65
N ALA A 783 28.59 -0.43 -21.30
CA ALA A 783 27.23 -0.71 -20.90
C ALA A 783 26.54 -1.65 -21.91
N GLY A 784 26.51 -1.30 -23.19
CA GLY A 784 25.92 -2.15 -24.22
C GLY A 784 26.58 -3.54 -24.34
N THR A 785 27.75 -3.76 -23.72
CA THR A 785 28.48 -5.04 -23.74
C THR A 785 28.16 -5.97 -22.59
N LEU A 786 27.49 -5.52 -21.52
CA LEU A 786 27.00 -6.44 -20.48
C LEU A 786 26.01 -7.47 -21.05
N ASN A 787 25.46 -7.16 -22.21
CA ASN A 787 24.59 -8.00 -23.01
C ASN A 787 25.31 -8.96 -23.98
N TRP A 788 26.63 -8.90 -24.06
CA TRP A 788 27.44 -9.70 -24.99
C TRP A 788 27.82 -11.05 -24.36
N HIS A 789 28.28 -11.99 -25.18
CA HIS A 789 28.82 -13.25 -24.71
C HIS A 789 30.21 -13.04 -24.11
N TRP A 790 30.33 -13.22 -22.80
CA TRP A 790 31.59 -13.02 -22.08
C TRP A 790 32.36 -14.31 -21.86
N THR A 791 33.66 -14.27 -22.14
CA THR A 791 34.62 -15.33 -21.85
C THR A 791 35.77 -14.78 -21.01
N THR A 792 36.04 -15.41 -19.87
CA THR A 792 37.24 -15.14 -19.07
C THR A 792 38.40 -15.96 -19.62
N ARG A 793 39.52 -15.29 -19.89
CA ARG A 793 40.76 -15.92 -20.36
C ARG A 793 41.61 -16.39 -19.17
N PRO A 794 42.54 -17.36 -19.38
CA PRO A 794 43.39 -17.89 -18.31
C PRO A 794 44.27 -16.88 -17.59
N ASP A 795 44.58 -15.75 -18.23
CA ASP A 795 45.36 -14.63 -17.70
C ASP A 795 44.52 -13.62 -16.88
N GLY A 796 43.23 -13.90 -16.69
CA GLY A 796 42.29 -13.01 -16.00
C GLY A 796 41.71 -11.92 -16.88
N SER A 797 42.12 -11.82 -18.14
CA SER A 797 41.53 -10.89 -19.12
C SER A 797 40.12 -11.36 -19.51
N LEU A 798 39.28 -10.41 -19.95
CA LEU A 798 37.93 -10.71 -20.41
C LEU A 798 37.79 -10.48 -21.92
N GLN A 799 36.88 -11.22 -22.53
CA GLN A 799 36.47 -11.02 -23.92
C GLN A 799 34.95 -11.02 -23.99
N ALA A 800 34.38 -10.06 -24.69
CA ALA A 800 32.95 -9.94 -24.94
C ALA A 800 32.69 -10.05 -26.45
N GLU A 801 31.71 -10.84 -26.87
CA GLU A 801 31.35 -11.05 -28.28
C GLU A 801 29.86 -10.86 -28.54
N HIS A 802 29.50 -10.21 -29.65
CA HIS A 802 28.10 -10.02 -30.06
C HIS A 802 27.97 -10.11 -31.58
N ALA A 803 26.95 -10.82 -32.05
CA ALA A 803 26.59 -10.83 -33.45
C ALA A 803 25.90 -9.50 -33.79
N GLU A 804 26.48 -8.71 -34.68
CA GLU A 804 25.98 -7.40 -35.05
C GLU A 804 25.59 -7.38 -36.53
N ASP A 805 24.39 -6.86 -36.82
CA ASP A 805 23.99 -6.52 -38.18
C ASP A 805 24.81 -5.33 -38.68
N LEU A 806 25.60 -5.57 -39.72
CA LEU A 806 26.50 -4.56 -40.28
C LEU A 806 25.73 -3.41 -40.94
N ALA A 807 24.47 -3.61 -41.36
CA ALA A 807 23.63 -2.54 -41.89
C ALA A 807 23.24 -1.54 -40.79
N SER A 808 22.71 -2.04 -39.67
CA SER A 808 22.36 -1.22 -38.49
C SER A 808 23.57 -0.49 -37.90
N TYR A 809 24.75 -1.12 -37.93
CA TYR A 809 26.01 -0.49 -37.52
C TYR A 809 26.41 0.68 -38.45
N ALA A 810 26.31 0.50 -39.77
CA ALA A 810 26.63 1.54 -40.75
C ALA A 810 25.70 2.77 -40.60
N THR A 811 24.39 2.54 -40.45
CA THR A 811 23.38 3.60 -40.27
C THR A 811 23.60 4.40 -38.98
N ARG A 812 23.91 3.72 -37.86
CA ARG A 812 24.23 4.38 -36.58
C ARG A 812 25.49 5.24 -36.65
N SER A 813 26.53 4.78 -37.33
CA SER A 813 27.77 5.55 -37.48
C SER A 813 27.58 6.76 -38.40
N ALA A 814 26.79 6.63 -39.48
CA ALA A 814 26.53 7.71 -40.42
C ALA A 814 25.67 8.83 -39.82
N GLY A 815 24.62 8.48 -39.05
CA GLY A 815 23.73 9.43 -38.40
C GLY A 815 24.41 10.29 -37.32
N ASN A 816 25.38 9.72 -36.59
CA ASN A 816 26.13 10.44 -35.57
C ASN A 816 27.17 11.41 -36.14
N THR A 817 27.60 11.24 -37.40
CA THR A 817 28.72 11.99 -37.99
C THR A 817 28.28 13.11 -38.93
N LEU A 818 27.05 13.07 -39.47
CA LEU A 818 26.63 13.96 -40.57
C LEU A 818 25.37 14.82 -40.31
N GLY A 819 24.73 14.70 -39.14
CA GLY A 819 23.45 15.37 -38.88
C GLY A 819 22.30 14.74 -39.66
N GLN A 820 21.07 14.86 -39.14
CA GLN A 820 19.88 14.13 -39.62
C GLN A 820 19.40 14.49 -41.04
N SER A 821 20.11 15.32 -41.80
CA SER A 821 19.64 15.90 -43.06
C SER A 821 20.35 15.40 -44.31
N ALA A 822 21.04 14.25 -44.29
CA ALA A 822 21.69 13.68 -45.46
C ALA A 822 20.79 12.66 -46.22
N PRO A 823 20.16 13.04 -47.36
CA PRO A 823 19.20 12.20 -48.10
C PRO A 823 19.83 11.06 -48.93
N SER A 824 21.01 10.54 -48.55
CA SER A 824 21.76 9.55 -49.35
C SER A 824 22.06 8.23 -48.64
N ILE A 825 21.54 8.00 -47.42
CA ILE A 825 21.78 6.77 -46.64
C ILE A 825 20.88 5.62 -47.13
N ASP A 826 19.66 5.92 -47.60
CA ASP A 826 18.61 4.93 -47.88
C ASP A 826 18.91 3.95 -49.02
N ASN A 827 19.82 4.28 -49.95
CA ASN A 827 20.15 3.40 -51.08
C ASN A 827 21.25 2.37 -50.78
N TRP A 828 21.88 2.40 -49.59
CA TRP A 828 23.08 1.60 -49.28
C TRP A 828 22.86 0.51 -48.22
N THR A 829 21.90 0.73 -47.33
CA THR A 829 21.52 -0.23 -46.28
C THR A 829 21.02 -1.56 -46.85
N ASP A 830 20.46 -1.54 -48.06
CA ASP A 830 19.94 -2.72 -48.74
C ASP A 830 21.04 -3.75 -49.08
N ASP A 831 22.27 -3.34 -49.41
CA ASP A 831 23.38 -4.25 -49.73
C ASP A 831 24.06 -4.83 -48.47
N LEU A 832 24.02 -4.12 -47.34
CA LEU A 832 24.55 -4.59 -46.03
C LEU A 832 23.53 -5.43 -45.25
N SER A 833 22.24 -5.32 -45.57
CA SER A 833 21.08 -5.93 -44.87
C SER A 833 21.10 -7.45 -44.72
N THR A 834 22.13 -8.13 -45.27
CA THR A 834 22.26 -9.60 -45.24
C THR A 834 23.53 -10.10 -44.56
N THR A 835 24.43 -9.23 -44.07
CA THR A 835 25.72 -9.66 -43.50
C THR A 835 25.78 -9.44 -41.99
N ILE A 836 25.71 -10.53 -41.23
CA ILE A 836 25.96 -10.55 -39.79
C ILE A 836 27.48 -10.64 -39.55
N GLY A 837 28.04 -9.68 -38.81
CA GLY A 837 29.41 -9.70 -38.29
C GLY A 837 29.46 -10.08 -36.81
N LEU A 838 30.63 -10.45 -36.28
CA LEU A 838 30.86 -10.66 -34.86
C LEU A 838 31.70 -9.49 -34.30
N ALA A 839 31.07 -8.61 -33.54
CA ALA A 839 31.76 -7.61 -32.75
C ALA A 839 32.44 -8.30 -31.55
N ARG A 840 33.71 -8.01 -31.29
CA ARG A 840 34.50 -8.55 -30.19
C ARG A 840 35.19 -7.42 -29.45
N LYS A 841 35.10 -7.40 -28.13
CA LYS A 841 35.88 -6.53 -27.24
C LYS A 841 36.73 -7.36 -26.31
N SER A 842 37.95 -6.93 -26.02
CA SER A 842 38.85 -7.57 -25.04
C SER A 842 39.25 -6.56 -23.97
N PHE A 843 39.30 -7.02 -22.74
CA PHE A 843 39.64 -6.25 -21.55
C PHE A 843 40.83 -6.90 -20.84
N ASP A 844 41.69 -6.09 -20.25
CA ASP A 844 42.75 -6.60 -19.36
C ASP A 844 42.18 -7.07 -18.00
N ALA A 845 43.06 -7.60 -17.15
CA ALA A 845 42.67 -8.09 -15.81
C ALA A 845 42.25 -6.98 -14.83
N GLN A 846 42.38 -5.71 -15.23
CA GLN A 846 41.93 -4.54 -14.49
C GLN A 846 40.60 -4.00 -15.04
N GLY A 847 40.07 -4.58 -16.11
CA GLY A 847 38.83 -4.17 -16.76
C GLY A 847 38.96 -3.05 -17.77
N ASN A 848 40.18 -2.63 -18.13
CA ASN A 848 40.36 -1.64 -19.17
C ASN A 848 40.12 -2.27 -20.54
N LEU A 849 39.37 -1.58 -21.41
CA LEU A 849 39.20 -2.00 -22.80
C LEU A 849 40.55 -1.91 -23.52
N VAL A 850 41.11 -3.05 -23.93
CA VAL A 850 42.41 -3.12 -24.62
C VAL A 850 42.27 -3.34 -26.12
N ARG A 851 41.13 -3.88 -26.59
CA ARG A 851 40.92 -4.19 -28.02
C ARG A 851 39.45 -4.25 -28.38
N GLN A 852 39.08 -3.77 -29.56
CA GLN A 852 37.77 -3.95 -30.18
C GLN A 852 37.92 -4.35 -31.65
N GLU A 853 37.14 -5.32 -32.13
CA GLU A 853 37.20 -5.89 -33.47
C GLU A 853 35.78 -6.15 -34.01
N ILE A 854 35.60 -6.12 -35.33
CA ILE A 854 34.41 -6.66 -36.01
C ILE A 854 34.91 -7.72 -37.00
N LEU A 855 34.45 -8.97 -36.83
CA LEU A 855 34.83 -10.12 -37.63
C LEU A 855 33.71 -10.44 -38.62
N THR A 856 33.97 -10.44 -39.92
CA THR A 856 32.99 -10.87 -40.92
C THR A 856 33.26 -12.32 -41.35
N ASN A 857 32.20 -13.05 -41.72
CA ASN A 857 32.29 -14.46 -42.13
C ASN A 857 33.21 -14.74 -43.36
N GLY A 858 33.74 -13.70 -44.01
CA GLY A 858 34.69 -13.79 -45.13
C GLY A 858 36.18 -13.84 -44.76
N GLY A 859 36.54 -13.92 -43.48
CA GLY A 859 37.96 -13.94 -43.06
C GLY A 859 38.69 -12.60 -43.23
N VAL A 860 37.98 -11.53 -43.58
CA VAL A 860 38.50 -10.17 -43.56
C VAL A 860 38.43 -9.67 -42.12
N THR A 861 39.55 -9.78 -41.41
CA THR A 861 39.78 -8.99 -40.21
C THR A 861 39.84 -7.54 -40.65
N ILE A 862 38.86 -6.71 -40.28
CA ILE A 862 39.09 -5.26 -40.25
C ILE A 862 39.92 -5.00 -38.98
N GLY A 863 41.17 -5.47 -39.02
CA GLY A 863 42.17 -5.13 -38.03
C GLY A 863 42.54 -3.67 -38.22
N ALA A 864 42.67 -2.95 -37.13
CA ALA A 864 43.37 -1.67 -37.13
C ALA A 864 44.68 -1.85 -37.90
N ALA A 865 44.83 -1.15 -39.01
CA ALA A 865 46.07 -1.15 -39.76
C ALA A 865 47.13 -0.42 -38.93
N GLY A 866 48.07 -1.18 -38.39
CA GLY A 866 49.28 -0.66 -37.78
C GLY A 866 50.07 -1.81 -37.20
N GLY A 867 51.13 -2.24 -37.90
CA GLY A 867 51.90 -3.43 -37.59
C GLY A 867 52.57 -3.43 -36.21
N ASP A 868 53.27 -4.53 -35.94
CA ASP A 868 54.17 -4.69 -34.79
C ASP A 868 55.08 -3.47 -34.63
N VAL A 869 54.70 -2.56 -33.75
CA VAL A 869 55.59 -1.53 -33.20
C VAL A 869 55.77 -1.85 -31.73
N THR A 870 56.88 -2.50 -31.42
CA THR A 870 57.38 -2.61 -30.05
C THR A 870 57.91 -1.23 -29.64
N LEU A 871 57.12 -0.46 -28.88
CA LEU A 871 57.62 0.74 -28.20
C LEU A 871 58.05 0.36 -26.78
N PRO A 872 59.23 0.79 -26.31
CA PRO A 872 59.68 0.53 -24.96
C PRO A 872 58.76 1.23 -23.96
N ILE A 873 58.37 0.45 -22.95
CA ILE A 873 57.48 0.87 -21.86
C ILE A 873 58.20 1.92 -21.02
N THR A 874 57.76 3.16 -21.13
CA THR A 874 57.89 4.19 -20.09
C THR A 874 56.51 4.82 -19.92
N THR A 875 55.76 4.34 -18.91
CA THR A 875 54.56 4.98 -18.31
C THR A 875 53.85 6.01 -19.21
N VAL A 876 52.98 5.54 -20.11
CA VAL A 876 52.14 6.37 -21.00
C VAL A 876 50.66 6.07 -20.71
N PRO A 877 49.77 7.09 -20.74
CA PRO A 877 48.31 6.91 -20.66
C PRO A 877 47.81 5.90 -21.70
N ILE A 878 46.85 5.07 -21.28
CA ILE A 878 46.27 3.99 -22.08
C ILE A 878 45.47 4.63 -23.22
N SER A 879 45.97 4.53 -24.47
CA SER A 879 45.22 4.94 -25.66
C SER A 879 44.35 3.78 -26.15
N ILE A 880 43.03 3.97 -26.18
CA ILE A 880 42.06 2.93 -26.58
C ILE A 880 41.53 3.27 -27.98
N THR A 881 41.66 2.36 -28.95
CA THR A 881 41.15 2.56 -30.32
C THR A 881 39.80 1.86 -30.53
N ILE A 882 38.76 2.62 -30.87
CA ILE A 882 37.39 2.19 -31.14
C ILE A 882 37.01 2.71 -32.54
N ASN A 883 36.65 1.86 -33.50
CA ASN A 883 35.98 2.29 -34.75
C ASN A 883 36.67 3.46 -35.50
N SER A 884 38.00 3.41 -35.68
CA SER A 884 38.87 4.47 -36.26
C SER A 884 39.11 5.71 -35.39
N GLN A 885 38.53 5.73 -34.20
CA GLN A 885 38.76 6.71 -33.15
C GLN A 885 39.79 6.15 -32.15
N THR A 886 40.70 6.96 -31.64
CA THR A 886 41.65 6.63 -30.58
C THR A 886 41.45 7.61 -29.44
N VAL A 887 40.96 7.13 -28.29
CA VAL A 887 40.87 7.93 -27.08
C VAL A 887 42.29 8.24 -26.63
N GLU A 888 42.72 9.48 -26.81
CA GLU A 888 44.04 9.96 -26.39
C GLU A 888 44.04 10.34 -24.91
N ARG A 889 42.88 10.75 -24.40
CA ARG A 889 42.71 11.20 -23.03
C ARG A 889 41.27 11.04 -22.56
N ASN A 890 41.11 10.67 -21.29
CA ASN A 890 39.83 10.60 -20.61
C ASN A 890 40.10 10.84 -19.11
N GLU A 891 39.72 12.00 -18.59
CA GLU A 891 40.10 12.43 -17.24
C GLU A 891 39.02 13.31 -16.57
N TRP A 892 39.03 13.32 -15.24
CA TRP A 892 38.24 14.24 -14.43
C TRP A 892 39.13 15.38 -13.92
N LEU A 893 38.70 16.62 -14.17
CA LEU A 893 39.42 17.85 -13.83
C LEU A 893 38.64 18.65 -12.77
N PRO A 894 39.30 19.44 -11.90
CA PRO A 894 38.59 20.35 -10.99
C PRO A 894 37.76 21.39 -11.76
N ALA A 895 36.56 21.76 -11.30
CA ALA A 895 35.65 22.71 -11.97
C ALA A 895 36.19 24.15 -12.19
N ASN A 896 37.40 24.46 -11.76
CA ASN A 896 37.90 25.83 -11.67
C ASN A 896 38.56 26.32 -12.97
N ALA A 897 37.85 26.21 -14.09
CA ALA A 897 38.32 26.70 -15.39
C ALA A 897 37.19 27.41 -16.13
N ALA A 898 36.83 28.61 -15.65
CA ALA A 898 35.83 29.49 -16.28
C ALA A 898 36.12 29.77 -17.77
N THR A 899 37.34 29.53 -18.25
CA THR A 899 37.76 29.72 -19.64
C THR A 899 37.49 28.53 -20.57
N ILE A 900 37.06 27.37 -20.08
CA ILE A 900 36.91 26.17 -20.94
C ILE A 900 35.65 26.26 -21.80
N PHE A 901 34.53 26.73 -21.23
CA PHE A 901 33.23 26.75 -21.92
C PHE A 901 32.95 28.07 -22.66
N ASP A 902 33.82 29.07 -22.52
CA ASP A 902 33.76 30.35 -23.26
C ASP A 902 34.35 30.15 -24.67
N TRP A 903 33.65 29.42 -25.53
CA TRP A 903 34.02 29.29 -26.94
C TRP A 903 33.41 30.40 -27.78
N SER A 904 34.21 31.00 -28.68
CA SER A 904 33.74 32.00 -29.65
C SER A 904 34.08 31.54 -31.08
N PRO A 905 33.16 31.69 -32.04
CA PRO A 905 33.42 31.29 -33.41
C PRO A 905 34.49 32.18 -34.08
N PRO A 906 35.14 31.68 -35.15
CA PRO A 906 36.09 32.47 -35.91
C PRO A 906 35.49 33.79 -36.46
N PRO A 907 36.31 34.86 -36.60
CA PRO A 907 35.85 36.13 -37.17
C PRO A 907 35.25 35.96 -38.57
N GLY A 908 34.07 36.53 -38.81
CA GLY A 908 33.39 36.46 -40.11
C GLY A 908 32.32 35.36 -40.24
N THR A 909 32.05 34.63 -39.14
CA THR A 909 30.94 33.67 -39.04
C THR A 909 29.60 34.36 -39.22
N ARG A 910 28.67 33.74 -39.97
CA ARG A 910 27.31 34.24 -40.17
C ARG A 910 26.36 33.57 -39.18
N GLU A 911 25.58 34.34 -38.45
CA GLU A 911 24.42 33.81 -37.72
C GLU A 911 23.35 33.41 -38.73
N ALA A 912 22.87 32.16 -38.63
CA ALA A 912 21.87 31.58 -39.52
C ALA A 912 20.44 32.03 -39.18
#